data_AF-A0A251VAW8-F1
#
_entry.id   AF-A0A251VAW8-F1
#
_cell.length_a   1.000
_cell.length_b   1.000
_cell.length_c   1.000
_cell.angle_alpha   90.00
_cell.angle_beta   90.00
_cell.angle_gamma   90.00
#
_symmetry.space_group_name_H-M   'P 1'
#
loop_
_entity.id
_entity.type
_entity.pdbx_description
1 polymer ?
#
loop_
_entity_poly.entity_id
_entity_poly.type
_entity_poly.pdbx_seq_one_letter_code
_entity_poly.pdbx_strand_id
1 'polypeptide(L)'
;MEEETLTMDNTTSSDSDGDDDQTALELQTLATELSTNPANYDAHLQYITALRKEGDIDKLRLAREAMSQLFPLTPAMWQQWANDEISLISSSSRSEDAVSTIEKLYERGVSDYLSVSLWCDYLNFIQKHDSSVREFSPTGISKARDLFERALIACGLHVAEGSKLWEAYRSFEEAILNSMDETDLESREKQVQRVRNIFHRHLSIPHSDMTSTLLTYKAWECEHGNTLDVNSSSTDGISPHVASAYQKALDMLSVRADFEEKIAGSDVSDTERLQSFMAYLKFEQSSGDPARVKSLYERAITEFPISGDLWIDYTNYLNKTLKADKTLRDIYNRSTRNCPWVGELWVRFMLYLERSRGSEKDLSDVFERSLQCTFSTIDEYVDIFLTRVDGLRRRISFAKDLDDGLDFSSIRNTFQRACDYLSPQLKNTSSLLQIHSYWARLESHIGKDIAAARGVWESLLKNSGSMLEAWQGYISMETEMGHINEARSLYKRCYSKRFAGTGSEDVCNSWIRFEREFGTLEDFDHALQKVSPRLQELQLFRLQQESKNVTSSTDHKDDPVKKVKGEKRKSSSEAAPNEESPAKRQKVKAQNKGSAKANKADNSTDPTPHAEDGSLKAKDPMPHGEDGGLKAKDPTPEKFKQYTDQCTAFVSNLNLKATSEDLRGFFSDVGGVGAIRILMDKFTKKSRGLAYVDFCDDTHLEAAVAKNKQMLLGKKLSIARSDPKGKRKGPAGHKASTTERRGEDGKVELKGRNTFAVPRALGWSKPPSSSSSAAGDEKPKSNEELRKLLLNKK
;
A
#
# COMPACT_ATOMS: atom_id res chain seq x y z
N MET A 1 -45.68 -21.28 -78.61
CA MET A 1 -47.04 -20.95 -79.06
C MET A 1 -47.95 -21.21 -77.89
N GLU A 2 -49.02 -20.44 -77.76
CA GLU A 2 -49.83 -20.32 -76.54
C GLU A 2 -49.07 -19.59 -75.41
N GLU A 3 -49.86 -19.02 -74.50
CA GLU A 3 -49.53 -17.88 -73.64
C GLU A 3 -49.73 -18.28 -72.16
N GLU A 4 -49.15 -17.52 -71.23
CA GLU A 4 -49.94 -17.12 -70.06
C GLU A 4 -49.53 -15.75 -69.53
N THR A 5 -50.47 -15.05 -68.90
CA THR A 5 -50.48 -13.58 -68.80
C THR A 5 -49.65 -13.02 -67.66
N LEU A 6 -48.88 -11.96 -67.94
CA LEU A 6 -48.33 -11.05 -66.93
C LEU A 6 -49.40 -10.07 -66.44
N THR A 7 -49.64 -10.02 -65.13
CA THR A 7 -50.27 -8.90 -64.43
C THR A 7 -49.41 -8.50 -63.23
N MET A 8 -49.08 -7.22 -63.12
CA MET A 8 -48.34 -6.67 -61.98
C MET A 8 -49.24 -6.54 -60.75
N ASP A 9 -48.65 -6.71 -59.58
CA ASP A 9 -49.06 -6.00 -58.36
C ASP A 9 -47.87 -5.18 -57.85
N ASN A 10 -48.12 -3.93 -57.44
CA ASN A 10 -47.10 -3.03 -56.91
C ASN A 10 -47.03 -3.15 -55.39
N THR A 11 -45.86 -3.51 -54.85
CA THR A 11 -45.50 -3.23 -53.46
C THR A 11 -44.19 -2.44 -53.42
N THR A 12 -44.30 -1.17 -53.01
CA THR A 12 -43.18 -0.22 -52.96
C THR A 12 -42.22 -0.57 -51.82
N SER A 13 -40.92 -0.62 -52.08
CA SER A 13 -39.89 -0.72 -51.04
C SER A 13 -39.73 0.62 -50.32
N SER A 14 -40.09 0.69 -49.02
CA SER A 14 -39.96 1.90 -48.20
C SER A 14 -39.91 1.56 -46.71
N ASP A 15 -38.83 0.92 -46.27
CA ASP A 15 -38.58 0.52 -44.86
C ASP A 15 -37.15 0.88 -44.38
N SER A 16 -36.36 1.65 -45.15
CA SER A 16 -34.94 1.90 -44.83
C SER A 16 -34.69 3.14 -43.97
N ASP A 17 -35.54 4.16 -44.06
CA ASP A 17 -35.24 5.48 -43.47
C ASP A 17 -35.47 5.52 -41.93
N GLY A 18 -36.19 4.55 -41.37
CA GLY A 18 -36.55 4.53 -39.94
C GLY A 18 -35.47 4.02 -38.99
N ASP A 19 -34.56 3.16 -39.47
CA ASP A 19 -33.50 2.55 -38.64
C ASP A 19 -32.33 3.54 -38.41
N ASP A 20 -32.06 4.40 -39.39
CA ASP A 20 -31.01 5.43 -39.32
C ASP A 20 -31.41 6.58 -38.37
N ASP A 21 -32.64 7.10 -38.46
CA ASP A 21 -33.16 8.10 -37.52
C ASP A 21 -33.17 7.57 -36.07
N GLN A 22 -33.55 6.30 -35.87
CA GLN A 22 -33.59 5.67 -34.55
C GLN A 22 -32.19 5.45 -33.97
N THR A 23 -31.20 5.06 -34.79
CA THR A 23 -29.81 4.90 -34.32
C THR A 23 -29.09 6.24 -34.11
N ALA A 24 -29.40 7.27 -34.90
CA ALA A 24 -28.92 8.63 -34.65
C ALA A 24 -29.44 9.19 -33.31
N LEU A 25 -30.71 8.92 -32.96
CA LEU A 25 -31.29 9.30 -31.67
C LEU A 25 -30.67 8.52 -30.49
N GLU A 26 -30.38 7.24 -30.67
CA GLU A 26 -29.67 6.40 -29.68
C GLU A 26 -28.25 6.94 -29.44
N LEU A 27 -27.51 7.23 -30.50
CA LEU A 27 -26.17 7.84 -30.43
C LEU A 27 -26.18 9.20 -29.73
N GLN A 28 -27.17 10.06 -30.03
CA GLN A 28 -27.31 11.33 -29.32
C GLN A 28 -27.61 11.13 -27.83
N THR A 29 -28.47 10.17 -27.49
CA THR A 29 -28.83 9.85 -26.10
C THR A 29 -27.59 9.38 -25.32
N LEU A 30 -26.85 8.41 -25.85
CA LEU A 30 -25.61 7.89 -25.25
C LEU A 30 -24.54 8.97 -25.12
N ALA A 31 -24.39 9.85 -26.12
CA ALA A 31 -23.47 10.99 -26.05
C ALA A 31 -23.87 11.98 -24.95
N THR A 32 -25.17 12.25 -24.74
CA THR A 32 -25.62 13.07 -23.62
C THR A 32 -25.40 12.39 -22.27
N GLU A 33 -25.64 11.08 -22.16
CA GLU A 33 -25.37 10.34 -20.93
C GLU A 33 -23.89 10.42 -20.55
N LEU A 34 -22.98 10.10 -21.49
CA LEU A 34 -21.53 10.19 -21.29
C LEU A 34 -21.04 11.61 -20.98
N SER A 35 -21.75 12.65 -21.42
CA SER A 35 -21.46 14.04 -21.03
C SER A 35 -21.84 14.35 -19.57
N THR A 36 -22.84 13.65 -19.02
CA THR A 36 -23.28 13.80 -17.62
C THR A 36 -22.57 12.86 -16.65
N ASN A 37 -22.21 11.64 -17.10
CA ASN A 37 -21.47 10.65 -16.34
C ASN A 37 -20.39 9.99 -17.23
N PRO A 38 -19.22 10.64 -17.39
CA PRO A 38 -18.10 10.06 -18.16
C PRO A 38 -17.60 8.72 -17.62
N ALA A 39 -17.93 8.37 -16.38
CA ALA A 39 -17.53 7.13 -15.72
C ALA A 39 -18.51 5.95 -15.94
N ASN A 40 -19.56 6.09 -16.76
CA ASN A 40 -20.38 4.93 -17.13
C ASN A 40 -19.68 4.06 -18.20
N TYR A 41 -19.06 2.97 -17.76
CA TYR A 41 -18.38 1.99 -18.60
C TYR A 41 -19.30 1.35 -19.66
N ASP A 42 -20.54 1.00 -19.29
CA ASP A 42 -21.47 0.33 -20.20
C ASP A 42 -22.00 1.27 -21.29
N ALA A 43 -22.19 2.56 -20.97
CA ALA A 43 -22.54 3.58 -21.96
C ALA A 43 -21.40 3.80 -22.97
N HIS A 44 -20.12 3.74 -22.56
CA HIS A 44 -18.99 3.77 -23.50
C HIS A 44 -19.01 2.57 -24.45
N LEU A 45 -19.26 1.36 -23.93
CA LEU A 45 -19.35 0.15 -24.76
C LEU A 45 -20.50 0.21 -25.77
N GLN A 46 -21.68 0.66 -25.34
CA GLN A 46 -22.84 0.83 -26.21
C GLN A 46 -22.57 1.89 -27.29
N TYR A 47 -22.03 3.05 -26.90
CA TYR A 47 -21.72 4.15 -27.82
C TYR A 47 -20.66 3.74 -28.86
N ILE A 48 -19.57 3.09 -28.45
CA ILE A 48 -18.54 2.55 -29.36
C ILE A 48 -19.13 1.49 -30.30
N THR A 49 -20.06 0.66 -29.82
CA THR A 49 -20.72 -0.37 -30.65
C THR A 49 -21.67 0.25 -31.68
N ALA A 50 -22.46 1.25 -31.29
CA ALA A 50 -23.35 1.98 -32.19
C ALA A 50 -22.58 2.77 -33.25
N LEU A 51 -21.51 3.50 -32.87
CA LEU A 51 -20.63 4.21 -33.81
C LEU A 51 -19.96 3.26 -34.81
N ARG A 52 -19.61 2.04 -34.38
CA ARG A 52 -19.05 1.00 -35.25
C ARG A 52 -20.11 0.36 -36.18
N LYS A 53 -21.41 0.49 -35.89
CA LYS A 53 -22.53 0.17 -36.80
C LYS A 53 -22.78 1.31 -37.80
N GLU A 54 -22.77 2.57 -37.33
CA GLU A 54 -22.91 3.79 -38.16
C GLU A 54 -21.77 3.92 -39.19
N GLY A 55 -20.55 3.55 -38.81
CA GLY A 55 -19.37 3.65 -39.66
C GLY A 55 -18.63 4.98 -39.58
N ASP A 56 -18.99 5.86 -38.63
CA ASP A 56 -18.26 7.11 -38.38
C ASP A 56 -16.92 6.83 -37.67
N ILE A 57 -15.88 6.64 -38.49
CA ILE A 57 -14.52 6.31 -38.07
C ILE A 57 -13.95 7.35 -37.09
N ASP A 58 -14.21 8.64 -37.30
CA ASP A 58 -13.57 9.70 -36.53
C ASP A 58 -14.28 9.95 -35.19
N LYS A 59 -15.63 9.85 -35.14
CA LYS A 59 -16.34 9.72 -33.84
C LYS A 59 -15.89 8.46 -33.11
N LEU A 60 -15.76 7.32 -33.79
CA LEU A 60 -15.38 6.03 -33.20
C LEU A 60 -13.97 6.07 -32.57
N ARG A 61 -13.02 6.72 -33.24
CA ARG A 61 -11.68 7.01 -32.69
C ARG A 61 -11.74 7.86 -31.43
N LEU A 62 -12.49 8.97 -31.46
CA LEU A 62 -12.63 9.86 -30.31
C LEU A 62 -13.28 9.17 -29.11
N ALA A 63 -14.31 8.35 -29.34
CA ALA A 63 -14.97 7.56 -28.30
C ALA A 63 -14.02 6.53 -27.67
N ARG A 64 -13.26 5.79 -28.49
CA ARG A 64 -12.26 4.82 -28.03
C ARG A 64 -11.10 5.46 -27.27
N GLU A 65 -10.62 6.61 -27.73
CA GLU A 65 -9.62 7.39 -27.00
C GLU A 65 -10.15 7.83 -25.62
N ALA A 66 -11.35 8.44 -25.57
CA ALA A 66 -11.97 8.88 -24.32
C ALA A 66 -12.17 7.72 -23.33
N MET A 67 -12.67 6.57 -23.79
CA MET A 67 -12.82 5.38 -22.95
C MET A 67 -11.45 4.90 -22.42
N SER A 68 -10.41 4.85 -23.27
CA SER A 68 -9.08 4.35 -22.89
C SER A 68 -8.35 5.23 -21.87
N GLN A 69 -8.65 6.53 -21.84
CA GLN A 69 -8.07 7.46 -20.88
C GLN A 69 -8.60 7.22 -19.46
N LEU A 70 -9.86 6.79 -19.35
CA LEU A 70 -10.52 6.47 -18.08
C LEU A 70 -10.26 5.03 -17.66
N PHE A 71 -10.49 4.07 -18.56
CA PHE A 71 -10.49 2.63 -18.28
C PHE A 71 -9.35 1.91 -19.01
N PRO A 72 -8.68 0.92 -18.38
CA PRO A 72 -7.84 -0.04 -19.09
C PRO A 72 -8.71 -0.91 -19.99
N LEU A 73 -8.43 -0.99 -21.29
CA LEU A 73 -9.27 -1.75 -22.21
C LEU A 73 -8.85 -3.22 -22.23
N THR A 74 -9.79 -4.13 -22.42
CA THR A 74 -9.48 -5.57 -22.52
C THR A 74 -8.65 -5.87 -23.77
N PRO A 75 -7.88 -6.97 -23.79
CA PRO A 75 -7.11 -7.37 -24.98
C PRO A 75 -7.96 -7.47 -26.25
N ALA A 76 -9.19 -8.00 -26.15
CA ALA A 76 -10.13 -8.11 -27.26
C ALA A 76 -10.58 -6.74 -27.81
N MET A 77 -10.72 -5.72 -26.95
CA MET A 77 -11.05 -4.35 -27.38
C MET A 77 -9.86 -3.69 -28.10
N TRP A 78 -8.64 -3.89 -27.60
CA TRP A 78 -7.42 -3.45 -28.28
C TRP A 78 -7.23 -4.16 -29.63
N GLN A 79 -7.47 -5.47 -29.72
CA GLN A 79 -7.47 -6.23 -30.97
C GLN A 79 -8.53 -5.70 -31.96
N GLN A 80 -9.77 -5.45 -31.49
CA GLN A 80 -10.85 -4.93 -32.34
C GLN A 80 -10.49 -3.55 -32.92
N TRP A 81 -9.98 -2.63 -32.08
CA TRP A 81 -9.58 -1.30 -32.54
C TRP A 81 -8.41 -1.37 -33.52
N ALA A 82 -7.37 -2.16 -33.23
CA ALA A 82 -6.26 -2.34 -34.15
C ALA A 82 -6.71 -2.92 -35.51
N ASN A 83 -7.59 -3.93 -35.52
CA ASN A 83 -8.11 -4.53 -36.74
C ASN A 83 -8.96 -3.54 -37.57
N ASP A 84 -9.75 -2.68 -36.93
CA ASP A 84 -10.48 -1.62 -37.62
C ASP A 84 -9.52 -0.62 -38.28
N GLU A 85 -8.50 -0.14 -37.57
CA GLU A 85 -7.48 0.78 -38.15
C GLU A 85 -6.66 0.11 -39.26
N ILE A 86 -6.34 -1.19 -39.12
CA ILE A 86 -5.64 -1.98 -40.16
C ILE A 86 -6.46 -2.03 -41.46
N SER A 87 -7.79 -2.14 -41.37
CA SER A 87 -8.66 -2.15 -42.56
C SER A 87 -8.55 -0.86 -43.39
N LEU A 88 -8.26 0.27 -42.74
CA LEU A 88 -8.13 1.60 -43.34
C LEU A 88 -6.76 1.85 -43.98
N ILE A 89 -5.74 1.02 -43.69
CA ILE A 89 -4.44 1.08 -44.40
C ILE A 89 -4.64 0.80 -45.89
N SER A 90 -5.48 -0.20 -46.22
CA SER A 90 -5.73 -0.66 -47.60
C SER A 90 -6.36 0.40 -48.50
N SER A 91 -6.97 1.45 -47.93
CA SER A 91 -7.62 2.55 -48.65
C SER A 91 -6.83 3.86 -48.67
N SER A 92 -5.68 3.93 -47.99
CA SER A 92 -4.99 5.21 -47.72
C SER A 92 -3.57 5.26 -48.31
N SER A 93 -3.23 6.38 -48.96
CA SER A 93 -1.94 6.61 -49.60
C SER A 93 -0.78 6.95 -48.64
N ARG A 94 -1.01 6.94 -47.33
CA ARG A 94 -0.02 7.24 -46.27
C ARG A 94 0.24 6.02 -45.37
N SER A 95 0.72 4.94 -45.96
CA SER A 95 0.90 3.64 -45.30
C SER A 95 1.84 3.69 -44.08
N GLU A 96 3.01 4.32 -44.19
CA GLU A 96 4.03 4.31 -43.12
C GLU A 96 3.58 5.09 -41.86
N ASP A 97 2.93 6.24 -42.03
CA ASP A 97 2.32 7.01 -40.93
C ASP A 97 1.25 6.19 -40.19
N ALA A 98 0.42 5.45 -40.95
CA ALA A 98 -0.61 4.58 -40.40
C ALA A 98 0.00 3.41 -39.62
N VAL A 99 1.04 2.76 -40.17
CA VAL A 99 1.75 1.67 -39.48
C VAL A 99 2.37 2.13 -38.16
N SER A 100 3.04 3.29 -38.15
CA SER A 100 3.59 3.87 -36.92
C SER A 100 2.51 4.28 -35.90
N THR A 101 1.27 4.53 -36.34
CA THR A 101 0.15 4.87 -35.46
C THR A 101 -0.45 3.62 -34.82
N ILE A 102 -0.61 2.54 -35.60
CA ILE A 102 -1.11 1.26 -35.11
C ILE A 102 -0.07 0.53 -34.25
N GLU A 103 1.23 0.68 -34.54
CA GLU A 103 2.32 0.22 -33.66
C GLU A 103 2.19 0.82 -32.24
N LYS A 104 1.91 2.13 -32.12
CA LYS A 104 1.65 2.79 -30.83
C LYS A 104 0.35 2.31 -30.17
N LEU A 105 -0.64 1.87 -30.95
CA LEU A 105 -1.89 1.32 -30.44
C LEU A 105 -1.66 -0.05 -29.79
N TYR A 106 -0.89 -0.93 -30.44
CA TYR A 106 -0.48 -2.21 -29.85
C TYR A 106 0.41 -2.03 -28.61
N GLU A 107 1.39 -1.10 -28.63
CA GLU A 107 2.23 -0.80 -27.45
C GLU A 107 1.41 -0.31 -26.24
N ARG A 108 0.28 0.41 -26.47
CA ARG A 108 -0.69 0.72 -25.40
C ARG A 108 -1.38 -0.54 -24.90
N GLY A 109 -1.93 -1.35 -25.80
CA GLY A 109 -2.69 -2.54 -25.43
C GLY A 109 -1.89 -3.57 -24.64
N VAL A 110 -0.65 -3.86 -25.04
CA VAL A 110 0.25 -4.79 -24.31
C VAL A 110 0.78 -4.20 -22.99
N SER A 111 0.49 -2.93 -22.68
CA SER A 111 0.82 -2.29 -21.41
C SER A 111 -0.34 -2.30 -20.39
N ASP A 112 -1.60 -2.39 -20.85
CA ASP A 112 -2.76 -2.54 -19.96
C ASP A 112 -2.80 -3.96 -19.35
N TYR A 113 -2.65 -5.01 -20.16
CA TYR A 113 -2.80 -6.41 -19.74
C TYR A 113 -1.80 -7.38 -20.40
N LEU A 114 -1.62 -8.53 -19.74
CA LEU A 114 -0.87 -9.65 -20.29
C LEU A 114 -1.79 -10.51 -21.16
N SER A 115 -1.58 -10.50 -22.47
CA SER A 115 -2.35 -11.31 -23.41
C SER A 115 -1.45 -11.89 -24.49
N VAL A 116 -1.43 -13.22 -24.62
CA VAL A 116 -0.64 -13.89 -25.66
C VAL A 116 -1.22 -13.61 -27.05
N SER A 117 -2.55 -13.62 -27.20
CA SER A 117 -3.23 -13.30 -28.46
C SER A 117 -2.90 -11.89 -28.98
N LEU A 118 -2.92 -10.88 -28.11
CA LEU A 118 -2.60 -9.50 -28.51
C LEU A 118 -1.12 -9.35 -28.94
N TRP A 119 -0.19 -10.03 -28.28
CA TRP A 119 1.21 -10.07 -28.72
C TRP A 119 1.38 -10.81 -30.06
N CYS A 120 0.68 -11.93 -30.28
CA CYS A 120 0.66 -12.63 -31.56
C CYS A 120 0.11 -11.75 -32.69
N ASP A 121 -0.99 -11.04 -32.47
CA ASP A 121 -1.57 -10.13 -33.46
C ASP A 121 -0.65 -8.95 -33.78
N TYR A 122 0.00 -8.37 -32.76
CA TYR A 122 1.00 -7.31 -32.95
C TYR A 122 2.20 -7.79 -33.80
N LEU A 123 2.73 -8.98 -33.49
CA LEU A 123 3.81 -9.62 -34.25
C LEU A 123 3.39 -9.92 -35.70
N ASN A 124 2.15 -10.39 -35.90
CA ASN A 124 1.57 -10.66 -37.21
C ASN A 124 1.34 -9.38 -38.02
N PHE A 125 0.91 -8.31 -37.37
CA PHE A 125 0.73 -6.99 -37.98
C PHE A 125 2.05 -6.43 -38.50
N ILE A 126 3.08 -6.39 -37.65
CA ILE A 126 4.40 -5.87 -38.03
C ILE A 126 5.02 -6.68 -39.18
N GLN A 127 4.95 -8.01 -39.15
CA GLN A 127 5.45 -8.86 -40.26
C GLN A 127 4.74 -8.65 -41.60
N LYS A 128 3.46 -8.24 -41.60
CA LYS A 128 2.67 -8.01 -42.83
C LYS A 128 2.81 -6.59 -43.39
N HIS A 129 2.82 -5.59 -42.50
CA HIS A 129 2.65 -4.18 -42.86
C HIS A 129 3.93 -3.34 -42.76
N ASP A 130 4.93 -3.73 -41.96
CA ASP A 130 6.24 -3.07 -41.96
C ASP A 130 7.07 -3.56 -43.15
N SER A 131 7.33 -2.69 -44.11
CA SER A 131 8.11 -2.97 -45.32
C SER A 131 9.50 -3.53 -44.98
N SER A 132 10.18 -2.93 -44.01
CA SER A 132 11.54 -3.30 -43.62
C SER A 132 11.61 -4.72 -43.03
N VAL A 133 10.56 -5.15 -42.33
CA VAL A 133 10.45 -6.51 -41.75
C VAL A 133 10.09 -7.52 -42.82
N ARG A 134 9.06 -7.22 -43.64
CA ARG A 134 8.56 -8.09 -44.71
C ARG A 134 9.61 -8.37 -45.79
N GLU A 135 10.47 -7.40 -46.08
CA GLU A 135 11.56 -7.53 -47.06
C GLU A 135 12.86 -8.06 -46.42
N PHE A 136 12.80 -8.54 -45.17
CA PHE A 136 13.92 -9.11 -44.41
C PHE A 136 15.18 -8.21 -44.40
N SER A 137 14.99 -6.89 -44.39
CA SER A 137 16.11 -5.95 -44.28
C SER A 137 16.84 -6.13 -42.93
N PRO A 138 18.17 -5.88 -42.84
CA PRO A 138 18.90 -6.05 -41.59
C PRO A 138 18.32 -5.23 -40.41
N THR A 139 17.76 -4.06 -40.70
CA THR A 139 17.06 -3.19 -39.74
C THR A 139 15.71 -3.77 -39.31
N GLY A 140 14.90 -4.26 -40.25
CA GLY A 140 13.61 -4.87 -39.95
C GLY A 140 13.74 -6.20 -39.21
N ILE A 141 14.70 -7.04 -39.60
CA ILE A 141 15.07 -8.26 -38.85
C ILE A 141 15.43 -7.90 -37.40
N SER A 142 16.18 -6.82 -37.15
CA SER A 142 16.46 -6.38 -35.78
C SER A 142 15.17 -5.95 -35.06
N LYS A 143 14.37 -5.06 -35.67
CA LYS A 143 13.09 -4.58 -35.10
C LYS A 143 12.17 -5.75 -34.71
N ALA A 144 12.03 -6.74 -35.58
CA ALA A 144 11.21 -7.93 -35.34
C ALA A 144 11.79 -8.81 -34.22
N ARG A 145 13.10 -9.08 -34.22
CA ARG A 145 13.77 -9.84 -33.13
C ARG A 145 13.61 -9.14 -31.79
N ASP A 146 13.83 -7.83 -31.73
CA ASP A 146 13.64 -7.03 -30.51
C ASP A 146 12.18 -7.04 -30.04
N LEU A 147 11.21 -7.09 -30.96
CA LEU A 147 9.78 -7.24 -30.66
C LEU A 147 9.44 -8.65 -30.13
N PHE A 148 9.96 -9.72 -30.74
CA PHE A 148 9.79 -11.10 -30.27
C PHE A 148 10.40 -11.31 -28.87
N GLU A 149 11.62 -10.81 -28.60
CA GLU A 149 12.24 -10.93 -27.29
C GLU A 149 11.45 -10.16 -26.21
N ARG A 150 10.84 -9.01 -26.54
CA ARG A 150 9.90 -8.32 -25.63
C ARG A 150 8.65 -9.15 -25.34
N ALA A 151 8.03 -9.73 -26.37
CA ALA A 151 6.88 -10.62 -26.22
C ALA A 151 7.21 -11.84 -25.35
N LEU A 152 8.41 -12.43 -25.48
CA LEU A 152 8.88 -13.53 -24.65
C LEU A 152 9.20 -13.11 -23.20
N ILE A 153 9.72 -11.89 -22.98
CA ILE A 153 9.94 -11.36 -21.62
C ILE A 153 8.61 -11.10 -20.89
N ALA A 154 7.54 -10.76 -21.62
CA ALA A 154 6.20 -10.62 -21.06
C ALA A 154 5.50 -11.97 -20.85
N CYS A 155 5.32 -12.74 -21.94
CA CYS A 155 4.42 -13.89 -22.02
C CYS A 155 5.12 -15.25 -22.13
N GLY A 156 6.44 -15.30 -22.37
CA GLY A 156 7.16 -16.55 -22.71
C GLY A 156 7.26 -17.58 -21.57
N LEU A 157 6.81 -17.25 -20.36
CA LEU A 157 6.66 -18.15 -19.20
C LEU A 157 5.20 -18.59 -18.94
N HIS A 158 4.24 -18.17 -19.77
CA HIS A 158 2.82 -18.50 -19.62
C HIS A 158 2.57 -19.97 -19.96
N VAL A 159 2.35 -20.81 -18.96
CA VAL A 159 2.38 -22.27 -19.10
C VAL A 159 1.43 -22.82 -20.17
N ALA A 160 0.20 -22.30 -20.26
CA ALA A 160 -0.82 -22.81 -21.18
C ALA A 160 -0.89 -22.13 -22.57
N GLU A 161 -0.07 -21.10 -22.84
CA GLU A 161 -0.17 -20.34 -24.11
C GLU A 161 1.16 -19.79 -24.65
N GLY A 162 2.20 -19.62 -23.82
CA GLY A 162 3.45 -18.97 -24.21
C GLY A 162 4.16 -19.67 -25.38
N SER A 163 3.90 -20.97 -25.56
CA SER A 163 4.33 -21.77 -26.72
C SER A 163 3.98 -21.12 -28.06
N LYS A 164 2.80 -20.49 -28.18
CA LYS A 164 2.34 -19.79 -29.39
C LYS A 164 3.33 -18.70 -29.85
N LEU A 165 3.99 -18.01 -28.91
CA LEU A 165 4.99 -16.98 -29.21
C LEU A 165 6.36 -17.57 -29.54
N TRP A 166 6.76 -18.66 -28.88
CA TRP A 166 7.97 -19.41 -29.26
C TRP A 166 7.84 -20.03 -30.67
N GLU A 167 6.64 -20.49 -31.04
CA GLU A 167 6.31 -21.01 -32.36
C GLU A 167 6.32 -19.91 -33.43
N ALA A 168 5.68 -18.76 -33.17
CA ALA A 168 5.74 -17.61 -34.06
C ALA A 168 7.19 -17.12 -34.29
N TYR A 169 8.02 -17.09 -33.25
CA TYR A 169 9.43 -16.67 -33.36
C TYR A 169 10.29 -17.69 -34.13
N ARG A 170 10.09 -19.00 -33.91
CA ARG A 170 10.72 -20.06 -34.71
C ARG A 170 10.34 -19.92 -36.18
N SER A 171 9.04 -19.82 -36.49
CA SER A 171 8.53 -19.70 -37.85
C SER A 171 9.07 -18.46 -38.59
N PHE A 172 9.22 -17.32 -37.89
CA PHE A 172 9.87 -16.13 -38.45
C PHE A 172 11.37 -16.33 -38.76
N GLU A 173 12.12 -16.96 -37.85
CA GLU A 173 13.56 -17.21 -38.04
C GLU A 173 13.82 -18.34 -39.07
N GLU A 174 12.88 -19.28 -39.23
CA GLU A 174 12.85 -20.28 -40.30
C GLU A 174 12.48 -19.65 -41.65
N ALA A 175 11.54 -18.71 -41.69
CA ALA A 175 11.22 -17.94 -42.90
C ALA A 175 12.42 -17.10 -43.38
N ILE A 176 13.19 -16.51 -42.46
CA ILE A 176 14.49 -15.89 -42.78
C ILE A 176 15.42 -16.94 -43.41
N LEU A 177 15.64 -18.09 -42.76
CA LEU A 177 16.54 -19.14 -43.29
C LEU A 177 16.15 -19.62 -44.70
N ASN A 178 14.85 -19.71 -44.98
CA ASN A 178 14.33 -20.10 -46.30
C ASN A 178 14.44 -18.99 -47.35
N SER A 179 14.67 -17.74 -46.96
CA SER A 179 14.91 -16.61 -47.87
C SER A 179 16.39 -16.36 -48.18
N MET A 180 17.32 -16.99 -47.45
CA MET A 180 18.77 -16.79 -47.60
C MET A 180 19.35 -17.61 -48.76
N ASP A 181 20.16 -16.98 -49.60
CA ASP A 181 20.87 -17.62 -50.72
C ASP A 181 21.59 -18.90 -50.28
N GLU A 182 21.39 -19.99 -51.04
CA GLU A 182 21.97 -21.31 -50.80
C GLU A 182 23.50 -21.29 -50.85
N THR A 183 24.11 -20.31 -51.54
CA THR A 183 25.59 -20.21 -51.62
C THR A 183 26.26 -19.68 -50.35
N ASP A 184 25.57 -18.90 -49.51
CA ASP A 184 26.12 -18.38 -48.25
C ASP A 184 25.95 -19.38 -47.10
N LEU A 185 26.75 -20.45 -47.15
CA LEU A 185 26.79 -21.49 -46.12
C LEU A 185 27.14 -20.95 -44.71
N GLU A 186 27.94 -19.88 -44.61
CA GLU A 186 28.36 -19.33 -43.31
C GLU A 186 27.24 -18.56 -42.62
N SER A 187 26.47 -17.75 -43.37
CA SER A 187 25.31 -17.07 -42.81
C SER A 187 24.13 -18.01 -42.61
N ARG A 188 23.93 -19.01 -43.48
CA ARG A 188 22.92 -20.06 -43.27
C ARG A 188 23.18 -20.84 -41.99
N GLU A 189 24.40 -21.30 -41.70
CA GLU A 189 24.69 -22.02 -40.44
C GLU A 189 24.49 -21.13 -39.19
N LYS A 190 24.86 -19.84 -39.24
CA LYS A 190 24.56 -18.89 -38.15
C LYS A 190 23.05 -18.77 -37.88
N GLN A 191 22.23 -18.86 -38.92
CA GLN A 191 20.78 -18.79 -38.83
C GLN A 191 20.16 -20.13 -38.37
N VAL A 192 20.66 -21.28 -38.84
CA VAL A 192 20.32 -22.62 -38.32
C VAL A 192 20.62 -22.68 -36.81
N GLN A 193 21.82 -22.28 -36.39
CA GLN A 193 22.19 -22.27 -34.97
C GLN A 193 21.33 -21.30 -34.14
N ARG A 194 20.79 -20.24 -34.74
CA ARG A 194 19.84 -19.33 -34.08
C ARG A 194 18.48 -20.01 -33.84
N VAL A 195 17.91 -20.69 -34.84
CA VAL A 195 16.67 -21.48 -34.68
C VAL A 195 16.87 -22.58 -33.63
N ARG A 196 17.99 -23.32 -33.70
CA ARG A 196 18.41 -24.32 -32.70
C ARG A 196 18.47 -23.75 -31.28
N ASN A 197 19.05 -22.56 -31.10
CA ASN A 197 19.09 -21.88 -29.81
C ASN A 197 17.69 -21.51 -29.28
N ILE A 198 16.73 -21.18 -30.16
CA ILE A 198 15.34 -20.89 -29.77
C ILE A 198 14.62 -22.17 -29.33
N PHE A 199 14.81 -23.30 -30.03
CA PHE A 199 14.35 -24.61 -29.56
C PHE A 199 14.92 -24.97 -28.18
N HIS A 200 16.23 -24.80 -27.97
CA HIS A 200 16.87 -25.11 -26.68
C HIS A 200 16.34 -24.23 -25.54
N ARG A 201 16.02 -22.95 -25.82
CA ARG A 201 15.36 -22.05 -24.86
C ARG A 201 13.94 -22.49 -24.53
N HIS A 202 13.12 -22.81 -25.53
CA HIS A 202 11.73 -23.23 -25.34
C HIS A 202 11.65 -24.55 -24.56
N LEU A 203 12.44 -25.56 -24.93
CA LEU A 203 12.56 -26.84 -24.24
C LEU A 203 13.04 -26.72 -22.77
N SER A 204 13.61 -25.58 -22.38
CA SER A 204 14.08 -25.32 -21.02
C SER A 204 13.01 -24.70 -20.09
N ILE A 205 11.79 -24.51 -20.58
CA ILE A 205 10.70 -23.78 -19.88
C ILE A 205 9.46 -24.70 -19.78
N PRO A 206 8.79 -24.79 -18.61
CA PRO A 206 7.56 -25.58 -18.48
C PRO A 206 6.39 -24.91 -19.23
N HIS A 207 5.90 -25.58 -20.28
CA HIS A 207 4.67 -25.24 -21.01
C HIS A 207 3.82 -26.50 -21.28
N SER A 208 2.55 -26.36 -21.67
CA SER A 208 1.64 -27.49 -21.93
C SER A 208 2.17 -28.47 -22.99
N ASP A 209 2.75 -27.93 -24.06
CA ASP A 209 2.99 -28.66 -25.32
C ASP A 209 4.41 -29.24 -25.40
N MET A 210 5.06 -29.46 -24.24
CA MET A 210 6.46 -29.90 -24.12
C MET A 210 6.79 -31.11 -25.00
N THR A 211 5.94 -32.14 -24.99
CA THR A 211 6.12 -33.33 -25.83
C THR A 211 6.04 -32.97 -27.32
N SER A 212 5.12 -32.09 -27.73
CA SER A 212 4.98 -31.66 -29.12
C SER A 212 6.24 -30.91 -29.58
N THR A 213 6.70 -29.93 -28.80
CA THR A 213 7.90 -29.14 -29.11
C THR A 213 9.19 -30.00 -29.11
N LEU A 214 9.27 -31.10 -28.34
CA LEU A 214 10.35 -32.07 -28.44
C LEU A 214 10.34 -32.83 -29.79
N LEU A 215 9.16 -33.29 -30.22
CA LEU A 215 9.01 -34.01 -31.50
C LEU A 215 9.30 -33.09 -32.69
N THR A 216 8.81 -31.83 -32.66
CA THR A 216 9.16 -30.80 -33.65
C THR A 216 10.65 -30.53 -33.70
N TYR A 217 11.32 -30.41 -32.53
CA TYR A 217 12.77 -30.20 -32.48
C TYR A 217 13.55 -31.36 -33.11
N LYS A 218 13.13 -32.61 -32.86
CA LYS A 218 13.72 -33.80 -33.46
C LYS A 218 13.54 -33.85 -34.97
N ALA A 219 12.33 -33.56 -35.47
CA ALA A 219 12.06 -33.48 -36.90
C ALA A 219 12.99 -32.45 -37.59
N TRP A 220 13.03 -31.24 -37.02
CA TRP A 220 13.84 -30.13 -37.53
C TRP A 220 15.35 -30.43 -37.53
N GLU A 221 15.91 -31.05 -36.49
CA GLU A 221 17.33 -31.47 -36.51
C GLU A 221 17.60 -32.58 -37.54
N CYS A 222 16.63 -33.45 -37.84
CA CYS A 222 16.76 -34.46 -38.89
C CYS A 222 16.75 -33.85 -40.30
N GLU A 223 15.92 -32.83 -40.55
CA GLU A 223 15.96 -32.02 -41.78
C GLU A 223 17.33 -31.34 -41.96
N HIS A 224 17.99 -30.99 -40.85
CA HIS A 224 19.33 -30.40 -40.81
C HIS A 224 20.46 -31.44 -40.67
N GLY A 225 20.19 -32.71 -40.99
CA GLY A 225 21.22 -33.74 -41.19
C GLY A 225 21.64 -34.55 -39.97
N ASN A 226 21.01 -34.37 -38.80
CA ASN A 226 21.17 -35.28 -37.67
C ASN A 226 20.30 -36.55 -37.84
N THR A 227 20.56 -37.58 -37.03
CA THR A 227 19.74 -38.82 -37.03
C THR A 227 19.14 -39.04 -35.64
N LEU A 228 17.86 -38.71 -35.49
CA LEU A 228 17.09 -38.86 -34.24
C LEU A 228 15.81 -39.67 -34.48
N ASP A 229 15.34 -40.39 -33.46
CA ASP A 229 14.02 -41.02 -33.51
C ASP A 229 12.94 -39.95 -33.29
N VAL A 230 12.38 -39.45 -34.41
CA VAL A 230 11.37 -38.40 -34.48
C VAL A 230 10.03 -38.80 -33.86
N ASN A 231 9.72 -40.10 -33.77
CA ASN A 231 8.43 -40.58 -33.24
C ASN A 231 8.45 -40.86 -31.73
N SER A 232 9.63 -41.02 -31.15
CA SER A 232 9.80 -41.30 -29.71
C SER A 232 9.80 -40.03 -28.87
N SER A 233 9.09 -40.06 -27.73
CA SER A 233 9.15 -39.03 -26.69
C SER A 233 10.40 -39.10 -25.80
N SER A 234 11.27 -40.11 -26.00
CA SER A 234 12.55 -40.22 -25.30
C SER A 234 13.54 -39.12 -25.73
N THR A 235 14.44 -38.72 -24.84
CA THR A 235 15.52 -37.75 -25.12
C THR A 235 16.76 -38.38 -25.77
N ASP A 236 16.70 -39.66 -26.16
CA ASP A 236 17.79 -40.36 -26.85
C ASP A 236 18.28 -39.60 -28.10
N GLY A 237 19.60 -39.58 -28.28
CA GLY A 237 20.29 -38.86 -29.37
C GLY A 237 20.45 -37.35 -29.16
N ILE A 238 19.67 -36.73 -28.26
CA ILE A 238 19.76 -35.28 -27.98
C ILE A 238 20.96 -34.98 -27.07
N SER A 239 21.57 -33.80 -27.24
CA SER A 239 22.65 -33.30 -26.37
C SER A 239 22.27 -33.42 -24.88
N PRO A 240 23.11 -34.04 -24.02
CA PRO A 240 22.78 -34.26 -22.60
C PRO A 240 22.41 -32.99 -21.82
N HIS A 241 22.93 -31.83 -22.24
CA HIS A 241 22.58 -30.54 -21.62
C HIS A 241 21.12 -30.15 -21.90
N VAL A 242 20.66 -30.32 -23.15
CA VAL A 242 19.29 -30.02 -23.59
C VAL A 242 18.31 -31.06 -23.02
N ALA A 243 18.68 -32.34 -23.03
CA ALA A 243 17.91 -33.41 -22.39
C ALA A 243 17.72 -33.17 -20.88
N SER A 244 18.77 -32.72 -20.18
CA SER A 244 18.70 -32.38 -18.75
C SER A 244 17.85 -31.13 -18.48
N ALA A 245 17.91 -30.12 -19.35
CA ALA A 245 17.07 -28.93 -19.23
C ALA A 245 15.59 -29.26 -19.48
N TYR A 246 15.30 -30.09 -20.49
CA TYR A 246 13.96 -30.58 -20.83
C TYR A 246 13.36 -31.41 -19.69
N GLN A 247 14.11 -32.37 -19.12
CA GLN A 247 13.62 -33.14 -17.97
C GLN A 247 13.30 -32.22 -16.78
N LYS A 248 14.17 -31.26 -16.47
CA LYS A 248 13.92 -30.28 -15.40
C LYS A 248 12.66 -29.44 -15.68
N ALA A 249 12.39 -29.08 -16.94
CA ALA A 249 11.18 -28.37 -17.32
C ALA A 249 9.93 -29.26 -17.19
N LEU A 250 9.99 -30.55 -17.52
CA LEU A 250 8.91 -31.52 -17.23
C LEU A 250 8.68 -31.69 -15.72
N ASP A 251 9.74 -31.81 -14.92
CA ASP A 251 9.65 -31.88 -13.46
C ASP A 251 8.97 -30.62 -12.90
N MET A 252 9.32 -29.43 -13.42
CA MET A 252 8.68 -28.17 -13.07
C MET A 252 7.22 -28.07 -13.54
N LEU A 253 6.86 -28.67 -14.67
CA LEU A 253 5.48 -28.71 -15.17
C LEU A 253 4.60 -29.64 -14.33
N SER A 254 5.10 -30.83 -13.96
CA SER A 254 4.34 -31.84 -13.22
C SER A 254 3.80 -31.33 -11.88
N VAL A 255 4.62 -30.59 -11.11
CA VAL A 255 4.24 -29.98 -9.82
C VAL A 255 3.22 -28.83 -9.99
N ARG A 256 2.94 -28.41 -11.23
CA ARG A 256 2.01 -27.32 -11.57
C ARG A 256 0.74 -27.79 -12.28
N ALA A 257 0.67 -29.04 -12.75
CA ALA A 257 -0.49 -29.58 -13.45
C ALA A 257 -1.79 -29.41 -12.65
N ASP A 258 -1.80 -29.84 -11.38
CA ASP A 258 -2.88 -29.66 -10.42
C ASP A 258 -3.36 -28.20 -10.24
N PHE A 259 -2.52 -27.20 -10.52
CA PHE A 259 -2.89 -25.79 -10.39
C PHE A 259 -3.41 -25.22 -11.71
N GLU A 260 -2.73 -25.53 -12.83
CA GLU A 260 -3.15 -25.10 -14.17
C GLU A 260 -4.52 -25.72 -14.56
N GLU A 261 -4.77 -26.98 -14.21
CA GLU A 261 -6.08 -27.64 -14.39
C GLU A 261 -7.21 -26.91 -13.65
N LYS A 262 -6.99 -26.53 -12.38
CA LYS A 262 -8.01 -25.87 -11.54
C LYS A 262 -8.36 -24.46 -12.01
N ILE A 263 -7.43 -23.73 -12.63
CA ILE A 263 -7.72 -22.41 -13.20
C ILE A 263 -8.31 -22.50 -14.62
N ALA A 264 -8.00 -23.55 -15.38
CA ALA A 264 -8.54 -23.79 -16.72
C ALA A 264 -9.99 -24.32 -16.75
N GLY A 265 -10.53 -24.77 -15.61
CA GLY A 265 -11.90 -25.28 -15.53
C GLY A 265 -12.96 -24.23 -15.90
N SER A 266 -13.74 -24.51 -16.95
CA SER A 266 -14.87 -23.68 -17.42
C SER A 266 -15.97 -23.55 -16.37
N ASP A 267 -16.28 -24.67 -15.71
CA ASP A 267 -17.48 -24.84 -14.89
C ASP A 267 -17.30 -24.30 -13.45
N VAL A 268 -16.12 -23.72 -13.17
CA VAL A 268 -15.71 -23.18 -11.86
C VAL A 268 -16.20 -21.74 -11.72
N SER A 269 -16.72 -21.34 -10.56
CA SER A 269 -17.11 -19.94 -10.34
C SER A 269 -15.90 -19.02 -10.25
N ASP A 270 -16.06 -17.75 -10.60
CA ASP A 270 -14.99 -16.74 -10.56
C ASP A 270 -14.35 -16.61 -9.17
N THR A 271 -15.16 -16.79 -8.10
CA THR A 271 -14.67 -16.82 -6.72
C THR A 271 -13.72 -17.99 -6.46
N GLU A 272 -14.06 -19.19 -6.96
CA GLU A 272 -13.25 -20.41 -6.81
C GLU A 272 -12.01 -20.41 -7.72
N ARG A 273 -12.14 -19.84 -8.93
CA ARG A 273 -11.01 -19.64 -9.85
C ARG A 273 -10.01 -18.62 -9.28
N LEU A 274 -10.48 -17.50 -8.72
CA LEU A 274 -9.64 -16.53 -8.00
C LEU A 274 -8.98 -17.17 -6.77
N GLN A 275 -9.69 -17.98 -5.98
CA GLN A 275 -9.09 -18.73 -4.87
C GLN A 275 -8.01 -19.72 -5.35
N SER A 276 -8.21 -20.36 -6.51
CA SER A 276 -7.22 -21.26 -7.12
C SER A 276 -5.97 -20.51 -7.58
N PHE A 277 -6.11 -19.35 -8.22
CA PHE A 277 -4.98 -18.44 -8.49
C PHE A 277 -4.27 -18.00 -7.21
N MET A 278 -5.01 -17.63 -6.15
CA MET A 278 -4.43 -17.23 -4.86
C MET A 278 -3.68 -18.37 -4.15
N ALA A 279 -4.10 -19.62 -4.34
CA ALA A 279 -3.37 -20.80 -3.85
C ALA A 279 -2.08 -21.05 -4.66
N TYR A 280 -2.17 -20.94 -5.99
CA TYR A 280 -1.02 -21.11 -6.90
C TYR A 280 0.02 -20.00 -6.72
N LEU A 281 -0.40 -18.75 -6.50
CA LEU A 281 0.48 -17.62 -6.17
C LEU A 281 1.26 -17.86 -4.87
N LYS A 282 0.62 -18.41 -3.83
CA LYS A 282 1.30 -18.80 -2.58
C LYS A 282 2.31 -19.92 -2.80
N PHE A 283 2.02 -20.88 -3.68
CA PHE A 283 2.99 -21.89 -4.10
C PHE A 283 4.19 -21.28 -4.83
N GLU A 284 3.99 -20.45 -5.87
CA GLU A 284 5.11 -19.85 -6.61
C GLU A 284 5.93 -18.87 -5.76
N GLN A 285 5.30 -18.11 -4.85
CA GLN A 285 6.02 -17.30 -3.86
C GLN A 285 6.92 -18.15 -2.95
N SER A 286 6.53 -19.39 -2.65
CA SER A 286 7.35 -20.35 -1.89
C SER A 286 8.44 -21.03 -2.73
N SER A 287 8.26 -21.11 -4.06
CA SER A 287 9.27 -21.62 -5.00
C SER A 287 10.41 -20.61 -5.19
N GLY A 288 10.10 -19.31 -5.12
CA GLY A 288 11.07 -18.22 -5.02
C GLY A 288 11.58 -17.69 -6.35
N ASP A 289 10.96 -18.05 -7.49
CA ASP A 289 11.25 -17.50 -8.82
C ASP A 289 10.45 -16.21 -9.08
N PRO A 290 11.09 -15.02 -9.12
CA PRO A 290 10.36 -13.76 -9.28
C PRO A 290 9.74 -13.57 -10.67
N ALA A 291 10.30 -14.19 -11.71
CA ALA A 291 9.76 -14.07 -13.07
C ALA A 291 8.48 -14.90 -13.21
N ARG A 292 8.45 -16.10 -12.63
CA ARG A 292 7.25 -16.93 -12.56
C ARG A 292 6.16 -16.34 -11.68
N VAL A 293 6.50 -15.84 -10.49
CA VAL A 293 5.53 -15.14 -9.62
C VAL A 293 4.94 -13.92 -10.32
N LYS A 294 5.77 -13.11 -11.02
CA LYS A 294 5.26 -11.98 -11.81
C LYS A 294 4.32 -12.46 -12.92
N SER A 295 4.72 -13.46 -13.71
CA SER A 295 3.90 -14.00 -14.80
C SER A 295 2.53 -14.49 -14.29
N LEU A 296 2.48 -15.20 -13.16
CA LEU A 296 1.23 -15.68 -12.58
C LEU A 296 0.36 -14.55 -12.00
N TYR A 297 0.94 -13.49 -11.44
CA TYR A 297 0.19 -12.31 -11.03
C TYR A 297 -0.43 -11.57 -12.22
N GLU A 298 0.34 -11.35 -13.29
CA GLU A 298 -0.16 -10.67 -14.49
C GLU A 298 -1.26 -11.48 -15.22
N ARG A 299 -1.19 -12.82 -15.17
CA ARG A 299 -2.31 -13.72 -15.57
C ARG A 299 -3.54 -13.47 -14.70
N ALA A 300 -3.42 -13.63 -13.38
CA ALA A 300 -4.54 -13.47 -12.45
C ALA A 300 -5.20 -12.07 -12.52
N ILE A 301 -4.42 -11.04 -12.86
CA ILE A 301 -4.87 -9.65 -13.03
C ILE A 301 -5.58 -9.42 -14.38
N THR A 302 -5.29 -10.22 -15.41
CA THR A 302 -6.01 -10.17 -16.69
C THR A 302 -7.41 -10.79 -16.54
N GLU A 303 -7.54 -11.88 -15.79
CA GLU A 303 -8.84 -12.48 -15.42
C GLU A 303 -9.62 -11.65 -14.37
N PHE A 304 -8.95 -11.13 -13.34
CA PHE A 304 -9.60 -10.48 -12.18
C PHE A 304 -9.12 -9.03 -11.95
N PRO A 305 -9.24 -8.13 -12.95
CA PRO A 305 -8.66 -6.79 -12.89
C PRO A 305 -9.23 -5.93 -11.75
N ILE A 306 -10.49 -6.14 -11.38
CA ILE A 306 -11.19 -5.38 -10.31
C ILE A 306 -10.91 -5.91 -8.89
N SER A 307 -10.02 -6.89 -8.73
CA SER A 307 -9.65 -7.44 -7.41
C SER A 307 -8.63 -6.54 -6.70
N GLY A 308 -9.11 -5.64 -5.84
CA GLY A 308 -8.28 -4.74 -5.03
C GLY A 308 -7.22 -5.49 -4.21
N ASP A 309 -7.62 -6.59 -3.55
CA ASP A 309 -6.71 -7.46 -2.77
C ASP A 309 -5.58 -8.05 -3.63
N LEU A 310 -5.86 -8.44 -4.87
CA LEU A 310 -4.85 -9.00 -5.78
C LEU A 310 -3.80 -7.95 -6.17
N TRP A 311 -4.21 -6.71 -6.47
CA TRP A 311 -3.29 -5.58 -6.69
C TRP A 311 -2.52 -5.21 -5.42
N ILE A 312 -3.18 -5.25 -4.26
CA ILE A 312 -2.59 -5.02 -2.95
C ILE A 312 -1.49 -6.05 -2.65
N ASP A 313 -1.70 -7.34 -2.93
CA ASP A 313 -0.69 -8.37 -2.74
C ASP A 313 0.40 -8.35 -3.82
N TYR A 314 0.05 -8.08 -5.08
CA TYR A 314 1.03 -7.95 -6.17
C TYR A 314 1.99 -6.80 -5.92
N THR A 315 1.48 -5.59 -5.65
CA THR A 315 2.33 -4.44 -5.31
C THR A 315 3.19 -4.74 -4.06
N ASN A 316 2.62 -5.35 -3.02
CA ASN A 316 3.38 -5.80 -1.84
C ASN A 316 4.53 -6.76 -2.18
N TYR A 317 4.31 -7.73 -3.07
CA TYR A 317 5.34 -8.68 -3.50
C TYR A 317 6.47 -7.96 -4.27
N LEU A 318 6.13 -7.07 -5.19
CA LEU A 318 7.09 -6.33 -6.01
C LEU A 318 7.96 -5.40 -5.16
N ASN A 319 7.37 -4.61 -4.24
CA ASN A 319 8.10 -3.73 -3.32
C ASN A 319 9.16 -4.47 -2.48
N LYS A 320 8.93 -5.76 -2.18
CA LYS A 320 9.85 -6.62 -1.40
C LYS A 320 10.96 -7.24 -2.26
N THR A 321 10.67 -7.51 -3.53
CA THR A 321 11.47 -8.39 -4.39
C THR A 321 12.27 -7.64 -5.46
N LEU A 322 11.70 -6.57 -6.03
CA LEU A 322 12.29 -5.80 -7.12
C LEU A 322 12.73 -4.42 -6.65
N LYS A 323 13.99 -4.08 -6.93
CA LYS A 323 14.55 -2.73 -6.76
C LYS A 323 14.45 -1.88 -8.03
N ALA A 324 13.66 -2.33 -9.01
CA ALA A 324 13.52 -1.71 -10.32
C ALA A 324 12.34 -0.72 -10.30
N ASP A 325 12.66 0.56 -10.47
CA ASP A 325 11.75 1.66 -10.15
C ASP A 325 10.63 1.83 -11.19
N LYS A 326 10.98 2.08 -12.46
CA LYS A 326 10.01 2.42 -13.53
C LYS A 326 8.85 1.41 -13.63
N THR A 327 9.16 0.11 -13.66
CA THR A 327 8.16 -0.96 -13.79
C THR A 327 7.14 -0.97 -12.65
N LEU A 328 7.50 -0.49 -11.47
CA LEU A 328 6.59 -0.44 -10.32
C LEU A 328 5.63 0.75 -10.41
N ARG A 329 6.06 1.89 -10.97
CA ARG A 329 5.18 3.04 -11.28
C ARG A 329 4.03 2.64 -12.21
N ASP A 330 4.37 1.91 -13.28
CA ASP A 330 3.41 1.50 -14.31
C ASP A 330 2.36 0.54 -13.72
N ILE A 331 2.78 -0.38 -12.84
CA ILE A 331 1.91 -1.33 -12.12
C ILE A 331 1.01 -0.60 -11.10
N TYR A 332 1.51 0.39 -10.36
CA TYR A 332 0.64 1.21 -9.51
C TYR A 332 -0.42 1.97 -10.33
N ASN A 333 -0.02 2.58 -11.46
CA ASN A 333 -0.95 3.31 -12.33
C ASN A 333 -2.07 2.41 -12.86
N ARG A 334 -1.74 1.18 -13.31
CA ARG A 334 -2.71 0.14 -13.69
C ARG A 334 -3.61 -0.24 -12.52
N SER A 335 -3.08 -0.40 -11.31
CA SER A 335 -3.88 -0.72 -10.12
C SER A 335 -4.91 0.38 -9.78
N THR A 336 -4.53 1.65 -9.86
CA THR A 336 -5.42 2.78 -9.58
C THR A 336 -6.42 3.09 -10.70
N ARG A 337 -6.14 2.69 -11.94
CA ARG A 337 -7.12 2.73 -13.05
C ARG A 337 -8.15 1.59 -12.97
N ASN A 338 -7.76 0.44 -12.42
CA ASN A 338 -8.65 -0.73 -12.29
C ASN A 338 -9.46 -0.77 -11.01
N CYS A 339 -8.92 -0.24 -9.91
CA CYS A 339 -9.56 -0.21 -8.60
C CYS A 339 -9.54 1.22 -8.01
N PRO A 340 -10.08 2.23 -8.71
CA PRO A 340 -10.05 3.63 -8.25
C PRO A 340 -10.74 3.84 -6.91
N TRP A 341 -11.74 3.01 -6.57
CA TRP A 341 -12.48 3.03 -5.30
C TRP A 341 -11.75 2.40 -4.10
N VAL A 342 -10.46 2.04 -4.22
CA VAL A 342 -9.68 1.43 -3.12
C VAL A 342 -8.62 2.41 -2.61
N GLY A 343 -8.91 3.08 -1.48
CA GLY A 343 -8.04 4.13 -0.93
C GLY A 343 -6.61 3.67 -0.62
N GLU A 344 -6.42 2.42 -0.19
CA GLU A 344 -5.09 1.87 0.12
C GLU A 344 -4.16 1.84 -1.12
N LEU A 345 -4.69 1.62 -2.33
CA LEU A 345 -3.86 1.63 -3.55
C LEU A 345 -3.29 3.03 -3.83
N TRP A 346 -4.09 4.08 -3.64
CA TRP A 346 -3.65 5.47 -3.78
C TRP A 346 -2.62 5.87 -2.70
N VAL A 347 -2.86 5.49 -1.45
CA VAL A 347 -1.91 5.67 -0.33
C VAL A 347 -0.58 4.99 -0.65
N ARG A 348 -0.60 3.75 -1.12
CA ARG A 348 0.61 3.00 -1.49
C ARG A 348 1.32 3.58 -2.70
N PHE A 349 0.59 4.10 -3.70
CA PHE A 349 1.17 4.77 -4.87
C PHE A 349 1.91 6.05 -4.45
N MET A 350 1.30 6.91 -3.63
CA MET A 350 1.98 8.09 -3.06
C MET A 350 3.22 7.71 -2.25
N LEU A 351 3.11 6.73 -1.35
CA LEU A 351 4.24 6.24 -0.56
C LEU A 351 5.33 5.57 -1.39
N TYR A 352 5.02 5.03 -2.57
CA TYR A 352 6.03 4.56 -3.53
C TYR A 352 6.73 5.73 -4.22
N LEU A 353 5.99 6.71 -4.74
CA LEU A 353 6.57 7.90 -5.38
C LEU A 353 7.48 8.68 -4.43
N GLU A 354 7.15 8.75 -3.14
CA GLU A 354 8.04 9.35 -2.15
C GLU A 354 9.37 8.56 -1.99
N ARG A 355 9.29 7.21 -1.95
CA ARG A 355 10.47 6.34 -1.83
C ARG A 355 11.38 6.39 -3.07
N SER A 356 10.82 6.56 -4.26
CA SER A 356 11.57 6.72 -5.51
C SER A 356 12.08 8.15 -5.76
N ARG A 357 11.73 9.11 -4.89
CA ARG A 357 12.02 10.55 -5.06
C ARG A 357 11.37 11.15 -6.30
N GLY A 358 10.11 10.76 -6.58
CA GLY A 358 9.27 11.41 -7.57
C GLY A 358 9.08 12.91 -7.29
N SER A 359 8.75 13.69 -8.33
CA SER A 359 8.62 15.14 -8.18
C SER A 359 7.40 15.50 -7.32
N GLU A 360 7.38 16.74 -6.81
CA GLU A 360 6.20 17.24 -6.09
C GLU A 360 4.96 17.29 -6.97
N LYS A 361 5.16 17.52 -8.28
CA LYS A 361 4.11 17.40 -9.27
C LYS A 361 3.58 15.96 -9.36
N ASP A 362 4.44 14.95 -9.50
CA ASP A 362 4.00 13.55 -9.58
C ASP A 362 3.17 13.12 -8.36
N LEU A 363 3.57 13.55 -7.16
CA LEU A 363 2.85 13.29 -5.91
C LEU A 363 1.51 14.04 -5.84
N SER A 364 1.46 15.30 -6.27
CA SER A 364 0.21 16.05 -6.32
C SER A 364 -0.75 15.52 -7.39
N ASP A 365 -0.26 15.13 -8.57
CA ASP A 365 -1.04 14.57 -9.68
C ASP A 365 -1.63 13.18 -9.35
N VAL A 366 -1.04 12.43 -8.39
CA VAL A 366 -1.66 11.23 -7.81
C VAL A 366 -2.69 11.59 -6.73
N PHE A 367 -2.36 12.56 -5.86
CA PHE A 367 -3.25 13.00 -4.79
C PHE A 367 -4.57 13.60 -5.32
N GLU A 368 -4.51 14.55 -6.27
CA GLU A 368 -5.72 15.16 -6.82
C GLU A 368 -6.61 14.15 -7.55
N ARG A 369 -6.02 13.17 -8.26
CA ARG A 369 -6.79 12.06 -8.87
C ARG A 369 -7.45 11.17 -7.82
N SER A 370 -6.78 10.89 -6.69
CA SER A 370 -7.41 10.13 -5.60
C SER A 370 -8.62 10.85 -4.98
N LEU A 371 -8.62 12.18 -4.93
CA LEU A 371 -9.77 12.97 -4.44
C LEU A 371 -10.95 13.06 -5.44
N GLN A 372 -10.74 12.66 -6.69
CA GLN A 372 -11.80 12.50 -7.70
C GLN A 372 -12.50 11.13 -7.61
N CYS A 373 -11.95 10.19 -6.84
CA CYS A 373 -12.51 8.86 -6.66
C CYS A 373 -13.55 8.80 -5.53
N THR A 374 -14.45 7.82 -5.62
CA THR A 374 -15.45 7.48 -4.61
C THR A 374 -14.98 6.30 -3.76
N PHE A 375 -14.61 6.56 -2.51
CA PHE A 375 -14.18 5.52 -1.56
C PHE A 375 -15.35 4.98 -0.73
N SER A 376 -15.18 3.77 -0.18
CA SER A 376 -16.22 3.08 0.59
C SER A 376 -16.45 3.68 1.98
N THR A 377 -15.41 4.28 2.56
CA THR A 377 -15.41 4.88 3.89
C THR A 377 -14.79 6.26 3.90
N ILE A 378 -15.17 7.09 4.88
CA ILE A 378 -14.58 8.43 5.04
C ILE A 378 -13.12 8.30 5.52
N ASP A 379 -12.78 7.23 6.24
CA ASP A 379 -11.43 7.00 6.75
C ASP A 379 -10.39 6.75 5.64
N GLU A 380 -10.80 6.24 4.47
CA GLU A 380 -9.92 6.16 3.28
C GLU A 380 -9.47 7.55 2.80
N TYR A 381 -10.38 8.53 2.76
CA TYR A 381 -10.03 9.93 2.47
C TYR A 381 -9.11 10.50 3.56
N VAL A 382 -9.38 10.19 4.83
CA VAL A 382 -8.54 10.62 5.96
C VAL A 382 -7.11 10.11 5.80
N ASP A 383 -6.90 8.84 5.48
CA ASP A 383 -5.57 8.25 5.27
C ASP A 383 -4.87 8.81 4.02
N ILE A 384 -5.62 9.17 2.96
CA ILE A 384 -5.09 9.87 1.78
C ILE A 384 -4.59 11.29 2.15
N PHE A 385 -5.41 12.09 2.84
CA PHE A 385 -5.02 13.43 3.31
C PHE A 385 -3.84 13.37 4.29
N LEU A 386 -3.87 12.43 5.25
CA LEU A 386 -2.77 12.23 6.19
C LEU A 386 -1.48 11.81 5.47
N THR A 387 -1.55 10.89 4.50
CA THR A 387 -0.40 10.48 3.68
C THR A 387 0.21 11.66 2.92
N ARG A 388 -0.63 12.54 2.34
CA ARG A 388 -0.18 13.76 1.65
C ARG A 388 0.53 14.73 2.58
N VAL A 389 -0.06 15.01 3.75
CA VAL A 389 0.57 15.83 4.81
C VAL A 389 1.90 15.21 5.26
N ASP A 390 1.94 13.90 5.44
CA ASP A 390 3.11 13.22 6.00
C ASP A 390 4.29 13.20 5.02
N GLY A 391 4.01 13.08 3.71
CA GLY A 391 4.98 13.29 2.64
C GLY A 391 5.48 14.74 2.58
N LEU A 392 4.58 15.73 2.57
CA LEU A 392 4.96 17.16 2.62
C LEU A 392 5.85 17.47 3.83
N ARG A 393 5.48 16.97 5.02
CA ARG A 393 6.23 17.12 6.26
C ARG A 393 7.63 16.51 6.16
N ARG A 394 7.76 15.32 5.59
CA ARG A 394 9.07 14.67 5.36
C ARG A 394 9.89 15.48 4.37
N ARG A 395 9.33 15.88 3.22
CA ARG A 395 10.02 16.76 2.25
C ARG A 395 10.53 18.04 2.89
N ILE A 396 9.67 18.83 3.55
CA ILE A 396 10.06 20.09 4.21
C ILE A 396 11.14 19.88 5.28
N SER A 397 11.16 18.71 5.95
CA SER A 397 12.22 18.36 6.91
C SER A 397 13.57 18.06 6.23
N PHE A 398 13.57 17.56 4.98
CA PHE A 398 14.75 17.31 4.16
C PHE A 398 15.11 18.46 3.19
N ALA A 399 14.20 19.40 2.94
CA ALA A 399 14.33 20.48 1.96
C ALA A 399 15.37 21.56 2.31
N LYS A 400 16.17 21.36 3.37
CA LYS A 400 17.42 22.12 3.55
C LYS A 400 18.45 21.82 2.46
N ASP A 401 18.33 20.68 1.79
CA ASP A 401 19.23 20.21 0.72
C ASP A 401 18.55 20.18 -0.67
N LEU A 402 17.29 20.63 -0.81
CA LEU A 402 16.50 20.55 -2.06
C LEU A 402 15.65 21.80 -2.28
N ASP A 403 15.87 22.46 -3.42
CA ASP A 403 15.22 23.72 -3.85
C ASP A 403 13.80 23.49 -4.43
N ASP A 404 12.97 22.74 -3.69
CA ASP A 404 11.57 22.44 -4.06
C ASP A 404 10.61 23.64 -3.82
N GLY A 405 11.07 24.71 -3.18
CA GLY A 405 10.24 25.86 -2.79
C GLY A 405 9.16 25.59 -1.73
N LEU A 406 9.05 24.35 -1.24
CA LEU A 406 8.01 23.89 -0.33
C LEU A 406 8.14 24.49 1.08
N ASP A 407 7.02 25.03 1.57
CA ASP A 407 6.92 25.70 2.87
C ASP A 407 5.81 25.10 3.75
N PHE A 408 5.71 25.58 5.00
CA PHE A 408 4.69 25.11 5.93
C PHE A 408 3.25 25.50 5.54
N SER A 409 3.04 26.54 4.71
CA SER A 409 1.71 26.87 4.18
C SER A 409 1.12 25.74 3.33
N SER A 410 1.96 24.94 2.66
CA SER A 410 1.53 23.76 1.90
C SER A 410 0.87 22.69 2.79
N ILE A 411 1.38 22.50 4.02
CA ILE A 411 0.78 21.64 5.04
C ILE A 411 -0.55 22.24 5.55
N ARG A 412 -0.55 23.54 5.86
CA ARG A 412 -1.76 24.27 6.31
C ARG A 412 -2.90 24.17 5.29
N ASN A 413 -2.60 24.39 4.01
CA ASN A 413 -3.55 24.27 2.90
C ASN A 413 -4.11 22.84 2.80
N THR A 414 -3.24 21.82 2.85
CA THR A 414 -3.67 20.41 2.80
C THR A 414 -4.61 20.05 3.96
N PHE A 415 -4.33 20.49 5.19
CA PHE A 415 -5.24 20.30 6.32
C PHE A 415 -6.55 21.08 6.20
N GLN A 416 -6.50 22.34 5.76
CA GLN A 416 -7.69 23.15 5.56
C GLN A 416 -8.62 22.49 4.51
N ARG A 417 -8.06 22.02 3.39
CA ARG A 417 -8.79 21.24 2.38
C ARG A 417 -9.39 19.95 2.95
N ALA A 418 -8.65 19.21 3.78
CA ALA A 418 -9.17 18.02 4.45
C ALA A 418 -10.37 18.37 5.35
N CYS A 419 -10.27 19.45 6.11
CA CYS A 419 -11.36 19.94 6.94
C CYS A 419 -12.58 20.38 6.11
N ASP A 420 -12.39 21.19 5.07
CA ASP A 420 -13.51 21.68 4.25
C ASP A 420 -14.23 20.56 3.48
N TYR A 421 -13.49 19.55 3.01
CA TYR A 421 -14.03 18.37 2.33
C TYR A 421 -14.78 17.42 3.29
N LEU A 422 -14.26 17.19 4.50
CA LEU A 422 -14.75 16.13 5.41
C LEU A 422 -15.67 16.64 6.55
N SER A 423 -15.59 17.92 6.92
CA SER A 423 -16.34 18.54 8.03
C SER A 423 -17.88 18.38 7.97
N PRO A 424 -18.55 18.39 6.78
CA PRO A 424 -19.98 18.16 6.71
C PRO A 424 -20.42 16.81 7.30
N GLN A 425 -19.55 15.80 7.23
CA GLN A 425 -19.86 14.40 7.56
C GLN A 425 -19.25 13.95 8.91
N LEU A 426 -18.08 14.48 9.31
CA LEU A 426 -17.27 13.97 10.42
C LEU A 426 -17.53 14.57 11.83
N LYS A 427 -18.72 15.10 12.13
CA LYS A 427 -19.00 15.72 13.44
C LYS A 427 -18.96 14.68 14.58
N ASN A 428 -18.20 14.96 15.64
CA ASN A 428 -17.94 14.06 16.77
C ASN A 428 -17.28 12.70 16.41
N THR A 429 -16.50 12.60 15.33
CA THR A 429 -15.77 11.37 14.98
C THR A 429 -14.32 11.36 15.50
N SER A 430 -13.79 10.14 15.70
CA SER A 430 -12.37 9.88 15.96
C SER A 430 -11.46 10.40 14.84
N SER A 431 -11.89 10.30 13.60
CA SER A 431 -11.10 10.67 12.41
C SER A 431 -10.93 12.19 12.29
N LEU A 432 -11.94 12.98 12.67
CA LEU A 432 -11.83 14.44 12.76
C LEU A 432 -10.83 14.85 13.85
N LEU A 433 -10.87 14.18 15.01
CA LEU A 433 -9.92 14.37 16.10
C LEU A 433 -8.50 13.97 15.69
N GLN A 434 -8.33 12.88 14.92
CA GLN A 434 -7.03 12.45 14.39
C GLN A 434 -6.41 13.51 13.48
N ILE A 435 -7.18 14.09 12.54
CA ILE A 435 -6.73 15.18 11.67
C ILE A 435 -6.35 16.42 12.50
N HIS A 436 -7.26 16.93 13.34
CA HIS A 436 -7.05 18.19 14.07
C HIS A 436 -5.92 18.07 15.11
N SER A 437 -5.85 16.96 15.84
CA SER A 437 -4.76 16.71 16.80
C SER A 437 -3.41 16.52 16.11
N TYR A 438 -3.36 16.04 14.86
CA TYR A 438 -2.12 16.01 14.10
C TYR A 438 -1.73 17.41 13.61
N TRP A 439 -2.69 18.16 13.04
CA TRP A 439 -2.46 19.54 12.59
C TRP A 439 -1.93 20.43 13.72
N ALA A 440 -2.61 20.48 14.88
CA ALA A 440 -2.17 21.30 16.01
C ALA A 440 -0.79 20.91 16.57
N ARG A 441 -0.41 19.62 16.49
CA ARG A 441 0.96 19.17 16.82
C ARG A 441 1.98 19.66 15.80
N LEU A 442 1.68 19.63 14.49
CA LEU A 442 2.59 20.14 13.46
C LEU A 442 2.72 21.68 13.49
N GLU A 443 1.63 22.40 13.79
CA GLU A 443 1.65 23.84 14.06
C GLU A 443 2.62 24.18 15.22
N SER A 444 2.48 23.50 16.35
CA SER A 444 3.34 23.75 17.53
C SER A 444 4.81 23.37 17.30
N HIS A 445 5.08 22.24 16.64
CA HIS A 445 6.45 21.70 16.51
C HIS A 445 7.24 22.21 15.30
N ILE A 446 6.58 22.38 14.14
CA ILE A 446 7.22 22.72 12.86
C ILE A 446 6.89 24.16 12.46
N GLY A 447 5.61 24.54 12.46
CA GLY A 447 5.19 25.93 12.22
C GLY A 447 5.64 26.90 13.32
N LYS A 448 5.84 26.39 14.55
CA LYS A 448 6.12 27.13 15.80
C LYS A 448 5.05 28.18 16.12
N ASP A 449 3.82 27.94 15.65
CA ASP A 449 2.69 28.87 15.75
C ASP A 449 1.63 28.30 16.71
N ILE A 450 1.82 28.63 17.98
CA ILE A 450 0.96 28.18 19.08
C ILE A 450 -0.42 28.85 19.00
N ALA A 451 -0.52 30.04 18.39
CA ALA A 451 -1.80 30.70 18.17
C ALA A 451 -2.63 29.96 17.09
N ALA A 452 -1.99 29.53 15.99
CA ALA A 452 -2.63 28.66 15.01
C ALA A 452 -3.01 27.30 15.62
N ALA A 453 -2.12 26.66 16.39
CA ALA A 453 -2.40 25.39 17.07
C ALA A 453 -3.63 25.45 17.99
N ARG A 454 -3.77 26.54 18.77
CA ARG A 454 -4.97 26.84 19.57
C ARG A 454 -6.21 27.04 18.70
N GLY A 455 -6.08 27.78 17.60
CA GLY A 455 -7.16 27.98 16.62
C GLY A 455 -7.70 26.67 16.04
N VAL A 456 -6.83 25.71 15.73
CA VAL A 456 -7.22 24.35 15.27
C VAL A 456 -8.02 23.61 16.36
N TRP A 457 -7.59 23.65 17.62
CA TRP A 457 -8.33 23.01 18.71
C TRP A 457 -9.67 23.68 19.02
N GLU A 458 -9.75 25.02 19.03
CA GLU A 458 -11.03 25.73 19.19
C GLU A 458 -12.00 25.45 18.03
N SER A 459 -11.50 25.29 16.81
CA SER A 459 -12.28 24.86 15.65
C SER A 459 -12.83 23.44 15.84
N LEU A 460 -12.01 22.50 16.31
CA LEU A 460 -12.47 21.14 16.66
C LEU A 460 -13.53 21.19 17.77
N LEU A 461 -13.33 21.96 18.84
CA LEU A 461 -14.29 22.08 19.94
C LEU A 461 -15.61 22.75 19.55
N LYS A 462 -15.63 23.57 18.49
CA LYS A 462 -16.86 24.10 17.90
C LYS A 462 -17.73 23.00 17.25
N ASN A 463 -17.10 22.01 16.62
CA ASN A 463 -17.78 20.94 15.88
C ASN A 463 -17.99 19.64 16.71
N SER A 464 -17.08 19.37 17.64
CA SER A 464 -16.98 18.12 18.42
C SER A 464 -16.83 18.36 19.92
N GLY A 465 -17.27 19.51 20.45
CA GLY A 465 -17.09 19.87 21.87
C GLY A 465 -17.85 19.01 22.90
N SER A 466 -18.62 18.02 22.45
CA SER A 466 -19.20 16.93 23.25
C SER A 466 -18.31 15.68 23.36
N MET A 467 -17.24 15.60 22.59
CA MET A 467 -16.23 14.55 22.66
C MET A 467 -15.21 14.88 23.75
N LEU A 468 -14.98 13.96 24.70
CA LEU A 468 -14.07 14.19 25.83
C LEU A 468 -12.61 14.24 25.35
N GLU A 469 -12.28 13.34 24.43
CA GLU A 469 -10.98 13.11 23.84
C GLU A 469 -10.46 14.37 23.12
N ALA A 470 -11.36 15.21 22.58
CA ALA A 470 -11.03 16.51 22.00
C ALA A 470 -10.60 17.55 23.05
N TRP A 471 -11.22 17.56 24.24
CA TRP A 471 -10.75 18.40 25.35
C TRP A 471 -9.44 17.87 25.94
N GLN A 472 -9.33 16.56 26.11
CA GLN A 472 -8.11 15.92 26.62
C GLN A 472 -6.89 16.19 25.73
N GLY A 473 -7.05 16.08 24.40
CA GLY A 473 -5.96 16.36 23.46
C GLY A 473 -5.47 17.81 23.50
N TYR A 474 -6.38 18.79 23.61
CA TYR A 474 -6.03 20.21 23.74
C TYR A 474 -5.34 20.50 25.09
N ILE A 475 -5.87 19.95 26.18
CA ILE A 475 -5.26 20.06 27.52
C ILE A 475 -3.86 19.42 27.55
N SER A 476 -3.67 18.27 26.89
CA SER A 476 -2.37 17.62 26.75
C SER A 476 -1.38 18.54 26.04
N MET A 477 -1.77 19.12 24.89
CA MET A 477 -0.92 20.07 24.16
C MET A 477 -0.49 21.27 25.00
N GLU A 478 -1.41 21.93 25.71
CA GLU A 478 -1.05 23.08 26.55
C GLU A 478 -0.19 22.68 27.75
N THR A 479 -0.36 21.47 28.29
CA THR A 479 0.45 20.95 29.39
C THR A 479 1.86 20.57 28.92
N GLU A 480 1.97 19.89 27.77
CA GLU A 480 3.24 19.53 27.11
C GLU A 480 4.07 20.77 26.72
N MET A 481 3.40 21.86 26.31
CA MET A 481 4.03 23.15 26.01
C MET A 481 4.28 24.03 27.25
N GLY A 482 3.93 23.56 28.46
CA GLY A 482 4.17 24.25 29.73
C GLY A 482 3.20 25.40 30.06
N HIS A 483 2.12 25.58 29.29
CA HIS A 483 1.11 26.63 29.49
C HIS A 483 0.06 26.25 30.53
N ILE A 484 0.51 25.94 31.75
CA ILE A 484 -0.32 25.45 32.86
C ILE A 484 -1.57 26.32 33.11
N ASN A 485 -1.46 27.65 32.97
CA ASN A 485 -2.60 28.55 33.16
C ASN A 485 -3.70 28.38 32.09
N GLU A 486 -3.35 28.07 30.84
CA GLU A 486 -4.32 27.79 29.77
C GLU A 486 -4.90 26.37 29.90
N ALA A 487 -4.09 25.38 30.26
CA ALA A 487 -4.59 24.04 30.61
C ALA A 487 -5.61 24.10 31.78
N ARG A 488 -5.34 24.92 32.81
CA ARG A 488 -6.26 25.22 33.92
C ARG A 488 -7.55 25.93 33.45
N SER A 489 -7.45 26.84 32.49
CA SER A 489 -8.59 27.51 31.84
C SER A 489 -9.46 26.50 31.07
N LEU A 490 -8.82 25.60 30.32
CA LEU A 490 -9.50 24.52 29.60
C LEU A 490 -10.18 23.52 30.53
N TYR A 491 -9.57 23.13 31.65
CA TYR A 491 -10.25 22.30 32.66
C TYR A 491 -11.51 22.99 33.21
N LYS A 492 -11.44 24.29 33.56
CA LYS A 492 -12.59 25.07 34.04
C LYS A 492 -13.72 25.18 33.00
N ARG A 493 -13.38 25.27 31.70
CA ARG A 493 -14.33 25.22 30.57
C ARG A 493 -14.92 23.81 30.37
N CYS A 494 -14.09 22.78 30.38
CA CYS A 494 -14.44 21.38 30.15
C CYS A 494 -15.36 20.82 31.25
N TYR A 495 -15.05 21.10 32.51
CA TYR A 495 -15.84 20.73 33.70
C TYR A 495 -17.32 21.14 33.63
N SER A 496 -17.62 22.23 32.90
CA SER A 496 -18.99 22.74 32.73
C SER A 496 -19.80 22.00 31.65
N LYS A 497 -19.22 21.02 30.96
CA LYS A 497 -19.88 20.17 29.96
C LYS A 497 -20.43 18.88 30.59
N ARG A 498 -21.24 18.15 29.82
CA ARG A 498 -21.67 16.78 30.14
C ARG A 498 -21.13 15.85 29.06
N PHE A 499 -20.38 14.83 29.48
CA PHE A 499 -19.85 13.77 28.63
C PHE A 499 -20.53 12.43 28.98
N ALA A 500 -20.64 11.54 27.99
CA ALA A 500 -21.28 10.24 28.15
C ALA A 500 -20.49 9.28 29.07
N GLY A 501 -21.17 8.27 29.62
CA GLY A 501 -20.55 7.23 30.44
C GLY A 501 -19.87 7.76 31.70
N THR A 502 -18.61 7.38 31.91
CA THR A 502 -17.75 7.87 33.00
C THR A 502 -17.15 9.26 32.71
N GLY A 503 -17.19 9.75 31.46
CA GLY A 503 -16.37 10.87 31.01
C GLY A 503 -16.51 12.16 31.83
N SER A 504 -17.71 12.42 32.38
CA SER A 504 -17.94 13.58 33.26
C SER A 504 -17.21 13.46 34.62
N GLU A 505 -17.05 12.24 35.14
CA GLU A 505 -16.24 11.93 36.33
C GLU A 505 -14.74 11.87 35.97
N ASP A 506 -14.40 11.41 34.77
CA ASP A 506 -13.00 11.35 34.31
C ASP A 506 -12.39 12.75 34.15
N VAL A 507 -13.15 13.75 33.68
CA VAL A 507 -12.73 15.18 33.71
C VAL A 507 -12.51 15.65 35.14
N CYS A 508 -13.44 15.35 36.05
CA CYS A 508 -13.36 15.70 37.47
C CYS A 508 -12.08 15.15 38.12
N ASN A 509 -11.80 13.86 37.92
CA ASN A 509 -10.61 13.20 38.42
C ASN A 509 -9.32 13.72 37.76
N SER A 510 -9.36 14.03 36.46
CA SER A 510 -8.21 14.54 35.71
C SER A 510 -7.82 15.96 36.13
N TRP A 511 -8.80 16.84 36.39
CA TRP A 511 -8.53 18.17 36.92
C TRP A 511 -7.88 18.10 38.32
N ILE A 512 -8.39 17.24 39.21
CA ILE A 512 -7.78 17.01 40.54
C ILE A 512 -6.33 16.49 40.42
N ARG A 513 -6.01 15.64 39.43
CA ARG A 513 -4.62 15.19 39.18
C ARG A 513 -3.75 16.32 38.66
N PHE A 514 -4.23 17.07 37.68
CA PHE A 514 -3.52 18.21 37.11
C PHE A 514 -3.11 19.25 38.17
N GLU A 515 -3.99 19.62 39.09
CA GLU A 515 -3.62 20.58 40.16
C GLU A 515 -2.69 19.98 41.22
N ARG A 516 -2.60 18.64 41.35
CA ARG A 516 -1.56 17.98 42.19
C ARG A 516 -0.19 17.98 41.53
N GLU A 517 -0.14 17.98 40.20
CA GLU A 517 1.09 17.88 39.41
C GLU A 517 1.65 19.27 39.03
N PHE A 518 0.77 20.26 38.81
CA PHE A 518 1.12 21.59 38.28
C PHE A 518 0.43 22.78 39.01
N GLY A 519 -0.33 22.51 40.07
CA GLY A 519 -1.05 23.53 40.84
C GLY A 519 -0.33 24.00 42.10
N THR A 520 -0.77 25.13 42.64
CA THR A 520 -0.49 25.48 44.04
C THR A 520 -1.45 24.71 44.97
N LEU A 521 -1.18 24.72 46.28
CA LEU A 521 -2.13 24.18 47.27
C LEU A 521 -3.49 24.90 47.18
N GLU A 522 -3.50 26.20 46.91
CA GLU A 522 -4.72 27.01 46.74
C GLU A 522 -5.51 26.61 45.49
N ASP A 523 -4.83 26.35 44.35
CA ASP A 523 -5.47 25.84 43.13
C ASP A 523 -6.07 24.44 43.37
N PHE A 524 -5.33 23.58 44.07
CA PHE A 524 -5.74 22.22 44.40
C PHE A 524 -6.96 22.19 45.32
N ASP A 525 -6.96 22.97 46.40
CA ASP A 525 -8.10 23.09 47.33
C ASP A 525 -9.31 23.72 46.62
N HIS A 526 -9.10 24.69 45.73
CA HIS A 526 -10.18 25.25 44.90
C HIS A 526 -10.78 24.20 43.96
N ALA A 527 -9.95 23.38 43.30
CA ALA A 527 -10.42 22.30 42.45
C ALA A 527 -11.17 21.24 43.27
N LEU A 528 -10.67 20.82 44.44
CA LEU A 528 -11.42 19.95 45.35
C LEU A 528 -12.78 20.54 45.75
N GLN A 529 -12.82 21.81 46.13
CA GLN A 529 -14.07 22.50 46.53
C GLN A 529 -15.10 22.53 45.40
N LYS A 530 -14.65 22.74 44.14
CA LYS A 530 -15.54 22.73 42.97
C LYS A 530 -15.98 21.32 42.56
N VAL A 531 -15.04 20.38 42.51
CA VAL A 531 -15.25 19.07 41.92
C VAL A 531 -15.98 18.11 42.87
N SER A 532 -15.69 18.12 44.18
CA SER A 532 -16.21 17.11 45.11
C SER A 532 -17.75 17.01 45.14
N PRO A 533 -18.53 18.12 45.20
CA PRO A 533 -19.99 18.05 45.17
C PRO A 533 -20.53 17.50 43.84
N ARG A 534 -19.84 17.79 42.73
CA ARG A 534 -20.22 17.35 41.37
C ARG A 534 -19.92 15.87 41.15
N LEU A 535 -18.83 15.37 41.71
CA LEU A 535 -18.49 13.94 41.68
C LEU A 535 -19.52 13.13 42.48
N GLN A 536 -19.97 13.64 43.63
CA GLN A 536 -21.08 13.05 44.40
C GLN A 536 -22.41 13.07 43.63
N GLU A 537 -22.76 14.17 42.96
CA GLU A 537 -23.96 14.24 42.10
C GLU A 537 -23.94 13.17 40.99
N LEU A 538 -22.80 13.00 40.31
CA LEU A 538 -22.64 12.02 39.22
C LEU A 538 -22.73 10.57 39.73
N GLN A 539 -22.11 10.26 40.87
CA GLN A 539 -22.19 8.95 41.51
C GLN A 539 -23.61 8.60 41.93
N LEU A 540 -24.33 9.53 42.57
CA LEU A 540 -25.73 9.34 42.95
C LEU A 540 -26.64 9.16 41.71
N PHE A 541 -26.38 9.91 40.63
CA PHE A 541 -27.11 9.77 39.38
C PHE A 541 -26.88 8.40 38.72
N ARG A 542 -25.66 7.85 38.74
CA ARG A 542 -25.37 6.49 38.25
C ARG A 542 -26.13 5.44 39.06
N LEU A 543 -26.06 5.49 40.39
CA LEU A 543 -26.78 4.55 41.27
C LEU A 543 -28.31 4.59 41.05
N GLN A 544 -28.86 5.76 40.70
CA GLN A 544 -30.28 5.92 40.33
C GLN A 544 -30.63 5.38 38.94
N GLN A 545 -29.66 5.24 38.02
CA GLN A 545 -29.86 4.56 36.73
C GLN A 545 -29.75 3.04 36.89
N GLU A 546 -28.75 2.58 37.65
CA GLU A 546 -28.53 1.16 37.93
C GLU A 546 -29.73 0.53 38.67
N SER A 547 -30.25 1.20 39.71
CA SER A 547 -31.45 0.73 40.42
C SER A 547 -32.71 0.67 39.53
N LYS A 548 -32.86 1.62 38.59
CA LYS A 548 -33.99 1.61 37.63
C LYS A 548 -33.90 0.45 36.64
N ASN A 549 -32.72 0.20 36.08
CA ASN A 549 -32.49 -0.92 35.16
C ASN A 549 -32.69 -2.28 35.83
N VAL A 550 -32.36 -2.40 37.12
CA VAL A 550 -32.70 -3.60 37.92
C VAL A 550 -34.22 -3.76 38.03
N THR A 551 -34.97 -2.72 38.43
CA THR A 551 -36.44 -2.82 38.56
C THR A 551 -37.16 -3.11 37.25
N SER A 552 -36.68 -2.61 36.11
CA SER A 552 -37.31 -2.89 34.81
C SER A 552 -37.06 -4.31 34.29
N SER A 553 -36.24 -5.12 34.97
CA SER A 553 -35.93 -6.50 34.57
C SER A 553 -36.74 -7.57 35.31
N THR A 554 -37.54 -7.19 36.32
CA THR A 554 -38.33 -8.12 37.15
C THR A 554 -39.81 -8.21 36.76
N ASP A 555 -40.39 -7.19 36.11
CA ASP A 555 -41.82 -7.11 35.82
C ASP A 555 -42.24 -7.79 34.50
N HIS A 556 -42.08 -9.11 34.44
CA HIS A 556 -42.68 -9.95 33.39
C HIS A 556 -43.36 -11.21 33.97
N LYS A 557 -44.46 -10.99 34.70
CA LYS A 557 -45.58 -11.94 34.88
C LYS A 557 -46.81 -11.27 35.52
N ASP A 558 -47.75 -10.86 34.68
CA ASP A 558 -49.11 -11.41 34.63
C ASP A 558 -50.06 -10.46 33.86
N ASP A 559 -50.89 -11.02 32.98
CA ASP A 559 -51.88 -10.35 32.13
C ASP A 559 -53.22 -11.06 32.32
N PRO A 560 -54.34 -10.33 32.48
CA PRO A 560 -55.44 -10.65 31.58
C PRO A 560 -56.29 -9.46 31.08
N VAL A 561 -56.34 -9.35 29.75
CA VAL A 561 -57.56 -9.32 28.90
C VAL A 561 -58.20 -7.95 28.57
N LYS A 562 -57.88 -7.51 27.33
CA LYS A 562 -58.76 -6.99 26.25
C LYS A 562 -59.91 -6.02 26.58
N LYS A 563 -59.91 -4.89 25.86
CA LYS A 563 -61.02 -4.55 24.93
C LYS A 563 -60.53 -3.73 23.73
N VAL A 564 -61.30 -3.75 22.64
CA VAL A 564 -60.87 -3.36 21.27
C VAL A 564 -61.70 -2.20 20.71
N LYS A 565 -61.03 -1.22 20.08
CA LYS A 565 -61.45 -0.30 18.99
C LYS A 565 -60.32 0.72 18.77
N GLY A 566 -59.96 1.16 17.56
CA GLY A 566 -60.35 0.78 16.20
C GLY A 566 -59.63 1.69 15.17
N GLU A 567 -59.25 1.17 14.00
CA GLU A 567 -58.30 1.83 13.08
C GLU A 567 -58.89 2.91 12.14
N LYS A 568 -58.08 3.91 11.77
CA LYS A 568 -57.67 4.28 10.39
C LYS A 568 -56.64 5.45 10.45
N ARG A 569 -55.47 5.51 9.79
CA ARG A 569 -54.94 5.16 8.43
C ARG A 569 -54.98 6.38 7.47
N LYS A 570 -53.84 6.62 6.78
CA LYS A 570 -53.48 7.71 5.81
C LYS A 570 -53.03 9.07 6.41
N SER A 571 -52.23 9.92 5.74
CA SER A 571 -51.08 9.76 4.80
C SER A 571 -50.57 11.14 4.35
N SER A 572 -49.26 11.38 4.36
CA SER A 572 -48.49 12.34 3.53
C SER A 572 -49.17 13.57 2.88
N SER A 573 -48.75 14.78 3.27
CA SER A 573 -48.50 15.92 2.36
C SER A 573 -47.64 17.00 3.03
N GLU A 574 -47.02 17.86 2.23
CA GLU A 574 -46.24 19.04 2.68
C GLU A 574 -47.14 20.22 3.08
N ALA A 575 -46.59 21.16 3.86
CA ALA A 575 -46.61 22.63 3.60
C ALA A 575 -46.18 23.42 4.84
N ALA A 576 -45.47 24.54 4.64
CA ALA A 576 -45.34 25.61 5.63
C ALA A 576 -46.44 26.67 5.42
N PRO A 577 -46.74 27.48 6.44
CA PRO A 577 -46.74 28.92 6.21
C PRO A 577 -46.02 29.74 7.31
N ASN A 578 -45.95 31.05 7.09
CA ASN A 578 -45.12 32.04 7.78
C ASN A 578 -45.95 32.94 8.74
N GLU A 579 -45.27 33.89 9.42
CA GLU A 579 -45.86 35.16 9.98
C GLU A 579 -46.85 35.08 11.19
N GLU A 580 -46.97 36.07 12.09
CA GLU A 580 -46.05 37.16 12.53
C GLU A 580 -46.50 37.79 13.89
N SER A 581 -45.59 38.51 14.58
CA SER A 581 -45.86 39.70 15.45
C SER A 581 -46.70 39.55 16.77
N PRO A 582 -46.77 40.59 17.67
CA PRO A 582 -45.93 41.80 17.85
C PRO A 582 -45.49 42.20 19.30
N ALA A 583 -44.33 42.87 19.38
CA ALA A 583 -43.97 44.09 20.15
C ALA A 583 -44.23 44.34 21.68
N LYS A 584 -43.09 44.47 22.42
CA LYS A 584 -42.62 45.63 23.25
C LYS A 584 -43.48 46.27 24.37
N ARG A 585 -42.82 46.47 25.54
CA ARG A 585 -42.74 47.80 26.22
C ARG A 585 -41.42 48.01 26.99
N GLN A 586 -40.95 49.26 27.10
CA GLN A 586 -39.79 49.72 27.90
C GLN A 586 -40.29 50.36 29.23
N LYS A 587 -39.52 50.93 30.19
CA LYS A 587 -38.10 51.38 30.36
C LYS A 587 -37.84 51.50 31.89
N VAL A 588 -36.63 51.71 32.46
CA VAL A 588 -35.95 53.00 32.73
C VAL A 588 -34.60 52.71 33.45
N LYS A 589 -33.62 53.63 33.35
CA LYS A 589 -32.31 53.65 34.06
C LYS A 589 -32.08 55.03 34.71
N ALA A 590 -31.18 55.27 35.67
CA ALA A 590 -30.49 54.47 36.72
C ALA A 590 -29.53 55.43 37.48
N GLN A 591 -29.13 55.16 38.74
CA GLN A 591 -28.15 55.99 39.47
C GLN A 591 -27.19 55.21 40.40
N ASN A 592 -26.21 55.91 41.01
CA ASN A 592 -24.84 55.40 41.27
C ASN A 592 -24.14 56.11 42.47
N LYS A 593 -23.00 55.56 42.92
CA LYS A 593 -21.98 56.03 43.89
C LYS A 593 -22.17 55.67 45.38
N GLY A 594 -21.03 55.37 46.03
CA GLY A 594 -20.85 55.20 47.48
C GLY A 594 -19.58 54.37 47.78
N SER A 595 -18.68 54.81 48.68
CA SER A 595 -17.37 54.16 48.89
C SER A 595 -16.75 54.37 50.29
N ALA A 596 -15.71 53.55 50.59
CA ALA A 596 -14.64 53.73 51.60
C ALA A 596 -14.80 53.23 53.06
N LYS A 597 -14.09 52.12 53.35
CA LYS A 597 -13.09 51.89 54.43
C LYS A 597 -13.34 52.26 55.92
N ALA A 598 -13.37 51.18 56.73
CA ALA A 598 -12.37 50.79 57.76
C ALA A 598 -12.47 51.24 59.25
N ASN A 599 -11.86 50.38 60.11
CA ASN A 599 -11.40 50.59 61.52
C ASN A 599 -12.48 50.65 62.64
N LYS A 600 -12.25 50.16 63.89
CA LYS A 600 -11.25 49.23 64.50
C LYS A 600 -11.65 48.93 65.98
N ALA A 601 -11.22 47.79 66.56
CA ALA A 601 -11.10 47.54 68.04
C ALA A 601 -12.44 47.50 68.84
N ASP A 602 -12.61 46.99 70.09
CA ASP A 602 -11.84 46.24 71.12
C ASP A 602 -12.85 45.81 72.24
N ASN A 603 -12.66 44.98 73.29
CA ASN A 603 -11.65 44.02 73.82
C ASN A 603 -12.29 43.20 75.00
N SER A 604 -11.65 42.10 75.46
CA SER A 604 -11.84 41.31 76.72
C SER A 604 -13.20 40.62 76.99
N THR A 605 -13.35 39.53 77.77
CA THR A 605 -12.60 38.95 78.94
C THR A 605 -12.54 37.39 78.99
N ASP A 606 -11.64 36.84 79.82
CA ASP A 606 -11.48 35.39 80.21
C ASP A 606 -12.32 35.04 81.48
N PRO A 607 -12.54 33.76 81.87
CA PRO A 607 -11.56 33.06 82.72
C PRO A 607 -11.33 31.54 82.48
N THR A 608 -10.12 31.10 82.83
CA THR A 608 -9.54 29.74 82.97
C THR A 608 -9.90 29.08 84.36
N PRO A 609 -9.42 27.87 84.83
CA PRO A 609 -8.17 27.12 84.50
C PRO A 609 -8.14 25.55 84.60
N HIS A 610 -6.90 25.01 84.50
CA HIS A 610 -6.30 23.70 84.88
C HIS A 610 -5.64 22.97 83.67
N ALA A 611 -4.31 22.75 83.59
CA ALA A 611 -3.33 22.04 84.45
C ALA A 611 -3.33 20.50 84.20
N GLU A 612 -2.23 19.73 84.18
CA GLU A 612 -0.73 19.87 84.22
C GLU A 612 -0.14 18.44 83.94
N ASP A 613 1.08 18.11 83.51
CA ASP A 613 2.21 18.76 82.78
C ASP A 613 3.17 17.61 82.27
N GLY A 614 4.19 17.89 81.43
CA GLY A 614 5.27 16.91 81.10
C GLY A 614 6.24 17.34 79.98
N SER A 615 7.56 17.20 80.18
CA SER A 615 8.59 17.84 79.32
C SER A 615 9.92 17.06 79.17
N LEU A 616 10.85 17.63 78.38
CA LEU A 616 12.27 17.25 78.11
C LEU A 616 12.49 16.09 77.10
N LYS A 617 13.23 16.20 75.97
CA LYS A 617 14.56 16.77 75.58
C LYS A 617 15.75 15.79 75.77
N ALA A 618 16.48 15.45 74.69
CA ALA A 618 17.87 15.95 74.42
C ALA A 618 18.71 15.19 73.33
N LYS A 619 19.27 15.96 72.39
CA LYS A 619 20.65 15.92 71.81
C LYS A 619 21.17 14.78 70.90
N ASP A 620 21.74 15.22 69.77
CA ASP A 620 22.71 14.58 68.85
C ASP A 620 24.17 14.62 69.41
N PRO A 621 25.21 14.03 68.74
CA PRO A 621 25.85 14.70 67.59
C PRO A 621 26.49 13.84 66.45
N MET A 622 26.50 14.44 65.25
CA MET A 622 27.52 14.57 64.16
C MET A 622 28.97 13.98 64.33
N PRO A 623 29.78 13.74 63.24
CA PRO A 623 30.20 14.82 62.29
C PRO A 623 30.55 14.51 60.79
N HIS A 624 30.40 15.58 59.98
CA HIS A 624 31.15 16.09 58.79
C HIS A 624 32.00 15.23 57.81
N GLY A 625 31.99 15.69 56.54
CA GLY A 625 33.04 15.49 55.52
C GLY A 625 32.72 16.18 54.18
N GLU A 626 33.27 17.38 53.92
CA GLU A 626 33.09 18.19 52.69
C GLU A 626 34.23 17.97 51.68
N ASP A 627 33.95 17.71 50.40
CA ASP A 627 33.96 18.63 49.23
C ASP A 627 35.34 18.78 48.52
N GLY A 628 35.33 19.05 47.20
CA GLY A 628 36.51 19.27 46.37
C GLY A 628 36.41 18.71 44.94
N GLY A 629 35.87 19.49 44.00
CA GLY A 629 35.70 19.10 42.59
C GLY A 629 36.82 19.54 41.62
N LEU A 630 37.07 18.75 40.56
CA LEU A 630 37.88 19.12 39.39
C LEU A 630 37.29 18.56 38.07
N LYS A 631 37.78 19.04 36.92
CA LYS A 631 37.07 18.96 35.62
C LYS A 631 37.49 17.80 34.68
N ALA A 632 36.51 17.37 33.87
CA ALA A 632 36.56 17.13 32.41
C ALA A 632 36.56 15.70 31.83
N LYS A 633 35.95 15.63 30.63
CA LYS A 633 35.90 14.59 29.57
C LYS A 633 34.85 13.49 29.67
N ASP A 634 34.09 13.37 28.58
CA ASP A 634 33.18 12.26 28.26
C ASP A 634 33.95 10.96 27.93
N PRO A 635 33.45 9.80 28.37
CA PRO A 635 33.77 8.51 27.77
C PRO A 635 32.82 8.18 26.61
N THR A 636 33.36 7.79 25.46
CA THR A 636 32.58 7.26 24.33
C THR A 636 32.02 5.85 24.64
N PRO A 637 30.92 5.43 23.98
CA PRO A 637 30.29 4.14 24.28
C PRO A 637 31.19 2.97 23.89
N GLU A 638 31.49 2.08 24.85
CA GLU A 638 32.24 0.86 24.60
C GLU A 638 31.48 -0.14 23.73
N LYS A 639 32.25 -0.99 23.02
CA LYS A 639 31.71 -1.99 22.10
C LYS A 639 31.16 -3.18 22.88
N PHE A 640 29.88 -3.49 22.69
CA PHE A 640 29.28 -4.71 23.22
C PHE A 640 30.06 -5.96 22.77
N LYS A 641 30.44 -6.81 23.73
CA LYS A 641 30.98 -8.14 23.44
C LYS A 641 29.92 -9.01 22.77
N GLN A 642 30.34 -9.78 21.78
CA GLN A 642 29.49 -10.69 21.01
C GLN A 642 29.21 -11.95 21.83
N TYR A 643 28.05 -12.01 22.48
CA TYR A 643 27.63 -13.16 23.29
C TYR A 643 27.19 -14.35 22.41
N THR A 644 27.39 -15.55 22.92
CA THR A 644 27.03 -16.82 22.28
C THR A 644 25.62 -17.27 22.71
N ASP A 645 24.70 -17.46 21.76
CA ASP A 645 23.28 -17.81 22.00
C ASP A 645 23.04 -19.23 22.59
N GLN A 646 24.04 -19.84 23.23
CA GLN A 646 23.97 -21.20 23.78
C GLN A 646 23.44 -21.24 25.22
N CYS A 647 23.62 -20.16 26.00
CA CYS A 647 23.24 -20.10 27.42
C CYS A 647 21.95 -19.28 27.66
N THR A 648 21.04 -19.20 26.68
CA THR A 648 19.83 -18.37 26.76
C THR A 648 18.57 -19.18 27.10
N ALA A 649 17.82 -18.75 28.12
CA ALA A 649 16.46 -19.20 28.38
C ALA A 649 15.43 -18.34 27.65
N PHE A 650 14.41 -18.97 27.08
CA PHE A 650 13.19 -18.32 26.62
C PHE A 650 12.10 -18.43 27.69
N VAL A 651 11.55 -17.28 28.09
CA VAL A 651 10.50 -17.14 29.10
C VAL A 651 9.22 -16.61 28.43
N SER A 652 8.10 -17.31 28.62
CA SER A 652 6.80 -16.98 28.05
C SER A 652 5.67 -17.04 29.08
N ASN A 653 4.51 -16.47 28.74
CA ASN A 653 3.39 -16.19 29.66
C ASN A 653 3.77 -15.27 30.85
N LEU A 654 4.73 -14.37 30.63
CA LEU A 654 5.08 -13.32 31.59
C LEU A 654 3.89 -12.35 31.76
N ASN A 655 3.75 -11.75 32.94
CA ASN A 655 2.75 -10.71 33.18
C ASN A 655 3.12 -9.43 32.40
N LEU A 656 2.14 -8.76 31.80
CA LEU A 656 2.33 -7.53 31.00
C LEU A 656 2.91 -6.36 31.82
N LYS A 657 2.78 -6.41 33.15
CA LYS A 657 3.37 -5.45 34.10
C LYS A 657 4.76 -5.85 34.63
N ALA A 658 5.29 -7.02 34.29
CA ALA A 658 6.56 -7.49 34.85
C ALA A 658 7.76 -6.74 34.27
N THR A 659 8.68 -6.38 35.14
CA THR A 659 9.93 -5.66 34.86
C THR A 659 11.12 -6.62 34.70
N SER A 660 12.27 -6.07 34.30
CA SER A 660 13.55 -6.79 34.34
C SER A 660 14.01 -7.09 35.78
N GLU A 661 13.55 -6.32 36.75
CA GLU A 661 13.89 -6.51 38.17
C GLU A 661 13.09 -7.68 38.78
N ASP A 662 11.79 -7.81 38.45
CA ASP A 662 10.97 -8.98 38.82
C ASP A 662 11.60 -10.29 38.31
N LEU A 663 12.08 -10.30 37.06
CA LEU A 663 12.76 -11.45 36.47
C LEU A 663 14.12 -11.71 37.14
N ARG A 664 14.91 -10.67 37.44
CA ARG A 664 16.20 -10.82 38.15
C ARG A 664 15.99 -11.36 39.57
N GLY A 665 14.94 -10.93 40.27
CA GLY A 665 14.53 -11.47 41.58
C GLY A 665 14.08 -12.93 41.48
N PHE A 666 13.26 -13.27 40.49
CA PHE A 666 12.76 -14.64 40.29
C PHE A 666 13.86 -15.68 40.01
N PHE A 667 14.98 -15.27 39.40
CA PHE A 667 16.16 -16.11 39.16
C PHE A 667 17.33 -15.86 40.13
N SER A 668 17.12 -15.10 41.21
CA SER A 668 18.20 -14.72 42.15
C SER A 668 18.80 -15.89 42.94
N ASP A 669 18.00 -16.92 43.19
CA ASP A 669 18.37 -18.19 43.83
C ASP A 669 19.03 -19.19 42.87
N VAL A 670 18.84 -19.02 41.56
CA VAL A 670 19.61 -19.72 40.52
C VAL A 670 20.97 -19.05 40.34
N GLY A 671 21.02 -17.73 40.36
CA GLY A 671 22.24 -16.97 40.07
C GLY A 671 22.57 -16.93 38.57
N GLY A 672 23.79 -16.49 38.24
CA GLY A 672 24.31 -16.51 36.87
C GLY A 672 23.59 -15.62 35.83
N VAL A 673 22.65 -14.75 36.23
CA VAL A 673 21.86 -13.93 35.29
C VAL A 673 22.68 -12.76 34.72
N GLY A 674 23.18 -12.92 33.50
CA GLY A 674 23.89 -11.88 32.76
C GLY A 674 22.96 -10.78 32.26
N ALA A 675 22.11 -11.09 31.28
CA ALA A 675 21.23 -10.13 30.63
C ALA A 675 19.76 -10.58 30.58
N ILE A 676 18.83 -9.61 30.58
CA ILE A 676 17.38 -9.85 30.49
C ILE A 676 16.84 -8.97 29.35
N ARG A 677 16.23 -9.60 28.35
CA ARG A 677 15.73 -8.97 27.12
C ARG A 677 14.21 -9.21 27.01
N ILE A 678 13.40 -8.31 27.60
CA ILE A 678 11.93 -8.37 27.52
C ILE A 678 11.48 -7.93 26.12
N LEU A 679 10.62 -8.72 25.49
CA LEU A 679 10.15 -8.48 24.13
C LEU A 679 8.95 -7.54 24.13
N MET A 680 9.19 -6.26 23.87
CA MET A 680 8.14 -5.25 23.70
C MET A 680 7.63 -5.20 22.26
N ASP A 681 6.38 -4.78 22.07
CA ASP A 681 5.86 -4.42 20.77
C ASP A 681 6.44 -3.06 20.31
N LYS A 682 6.88 -3.00 19.05
CA LYS A 682 7.54 -1.83 18.46
C LYS A 682 6.60 -0.64 18.29
N PHE A 683 5.29 -0.88 18.14
CA PHE A 683 4.31 0.19 17.90
C PHE A 683 3.66 0.67 19.20
N THR A 684 3.19 -0.23 20.07
CA THR A 684 2.50 0.16 21.31
C THR A 684 3.43 0.35 22.52
N LYS A 685 4.72 0.00 22.42
CA LYS A 685 5.71 -0.08 23.54
C LYS A 685 5.29 -0.99 24.72
N LYS A 686 4.21 -1.75 24.61
CA LYS A 686 3.75 -2.68 25.67
C LYS A 686 4.54 -3.98 25.61
N SER A 687 4.77 -4.60 26.78
CA SER A 687 5.38 -5.94 26.86
C SER A 687 4.50 -6.97 26.15
N ARG A 688 5.09 -7.88 25.37
CA ARG A 688 4.37 -9.00 24.72
C ARG A 688 4.21 -10.23 25.62
N GLY A 689 4.59 -10.15 26.90
CA GLY A 689 4.57 -11.29 27.81
C GLY A 689 5.63 -12.36 27.50
N LEU A 690 6.71 -11.96 26.81
CA LEU A 690 7.84 -12.80 26.41
C LEU A 690 9.15 -12.13 26.84
N ALA A 691 10.15 -12.91 27.22
CA ALA A 691 11.50 -12.44 27.51
C ALA A 691 12.55 -13.50 27.16
N TYR A 692 13.77 -13.06 26.88
CA TYR A 692 14.96 -13.91 26.86
C TYR A 692 15.84 -13.56 28.08
N VAL A 693 16.43 -14.57 28.71
CA VAL A 693 17.34 -14.41 29.85
C VAL A 693 18.63 -15.15 29.54
N ASP A 694 19.74 -14.41 29.50
CA ASP A 694 21.07 -14.92 29.17
C ASP A 694 21.82 -15.25 30.46
N PHE A 695 22.22 -16.51 30.63
CA PHE A 695 22.95 -17.01 31.80
C PHE A 695 24.44 -17.15 31.50
N CYS A 696 25.29 -17.07 32.53
CA CYS A 696 26.73 -17.24 32.40
C CYS A 696 27.13 -18.67 31.99
N ASP A 697 26.45 -19.67 32.55
CA ASP A 697 26.80 -21.09 32.40
C ASP A 697 25.55 -21.93 32.11
N ASP A 698 25.74 -23.06 31.42
CA ASP A 698 24.65 -23.96 31.05
C ASP A 698 24.02 -24.66 32.29
N THR A 699 24.77 -24.83 33.37
CA THR A 699 24.25 -25.32 34.67
C THR A 699 23.20 -24.37 35.26
N HIS A 700 23.43 -23.06 35.18
CA HIS A 700 22.47 -22.04 35.58
C HIS A 700 21.24 -22.03 34.66
N LEU A 701 21.42 -22.31 33.36
CA LEU A 701 20.32 -22.46 32.41
C LEU A 701 19.44 -23.70 32.72
N GLU A 702 20.01 -24.83 33.09
CA GLU A 702 19.22 -26.02 33.49
C GLU A 702 18.44 -25.78 34.78
N ALA A 703 19.05 -25.15 35.79
CA ALA A 703 18.36 -24.74 37.00
C ALA A 703 17.22 -23.71 36.73
N ALA A 704 17.42 -22.79 35.79
CA ALA A 704 16.37 -21.86 35.34
C ALA A 704 15.21 -22.58 34.63
N VAL A 705 15.50 -23.59 33.80
CA VAL A 705 14.46 -24.40 33.13
C VAL A 705 13.73 -25.30 34.13
N ALA A 706 14.37 -25.77 35.20
CA ALA A 706 13.71 -26.51 36.29
C ALA A 706 12.62 -25.71 37.02
N LYS A 707 12.66 -24.37 36.96
CA LYS A 707 11.61 -23.46 37.51
C LYS A 707 10.35 -23.33 36.64
N ASN A 708 10.27 -24.03 35.50
CA ASN A 708 9.12 -23.97 34.61
C ASN A 708 7.78 -24.24 35.36
N LYS A 709 6.75 -23.43 35.08
CA LYS A 709 5.40 -23.41 35.70
C LYS A 709 5.31 -22.83 37.11
N GLN A 710 6.39 -22.32 37.72
CA GLN A 710 6.31 -21.51 38.94
C GLN A 710 5.58 -20.18 38.69
N MET A 711 5.02 -19.57 39.74
CA MET A 711 4.24 -18.32 39.65
C MET A 711 5.10 -17.07 39.81
N LEU A 712 4.92 -16.09 38.93
CA LEU A 712 5.40 -14.71 39.06
C LEU A 712 4.23 -13.76 38.76
N LEU A 713 3.97 -12.80 39.67
CA LEU A 713 2.91 -11.79 39.55
C LEU A 713 1.55 -12.37 39.09
N GLY A 714 1.12 -13.47 39.71
CA GLY A 714 -0.16 -14.14 39.44
C GLY A 714 -0.24 -14.99 38.17
N LYS A 715 0.85 -15.11 37.38
CA LYS A 715 0.92 -16.00 36.21
C LYS A 715 1.96 -17.11 36.38
N LYS A 716 1.68 -18.30 35.86
CA LYS A 716 2.67 -19.39 35.75
C LYS A 716 3.57 -19.14 34.55
N LEU A 717 4.86 -18.95 34.79
CA LEU A 717 5.86 -18.75 33.72
C LEU A 717 6.12 -20.07 32.97
N SER A 718 6.36 -19.98 31.66
CA SER A 718 6.81 -21.10 30.84
C SER A 718 8.24 -20.86 30.40
N ILE A 719 9.18 -21.70 30.87
CA ILE A 719 10.63 -21.52 30.70
C ILE A 719 11.21 -22.72 29.92
N ALA A 720 12.02 -22.45 28.90
CA ALA A 720 12.70 -23.45 28.08
C ALA A 720 14.09 -22.95 27.64
N ARG A 721 15.00 -23.87 27.26
CA ARG A 721 16.22 -23.49 26.51
C ARG A 721 15.83 -22.84 25.17
N SER A 722 16.51 -21.78 24.78
CA SER A 722 16.30 -21.10 23.48
C SER A 722 17.03 -21.84 22.37
N ASP A 723 16.29 -22.36 21.37
CA ASP A 723 16.87 -22.95 20.16
C ASP A 723 16.67 -22.03 18.94
N PRO A 724 17.70 -21.27 18.51
CA PRO A 724 17.61 -20.42 17.32
C PRO A 724 17.75 -21.20 15.99
N LYS A 725 17.86 -22.53 15.99
CA LYS A 725 18.09 -23.36 14.79
C LYS A 725 17.16 -24.60 14.64
N GLY A 726 16.03 -24.63 15.34
CA GLY A 726 15.07 -25.74 15.30
C GLY A 726 13.95 -25.65 14.26
N LYS A 727 14.15 -26.12 13.02
CA LYS A 727 13.02 -26.47 12.13
C LYS A 727 12.31 -27.72 12.68
N ARG A 728 11.02 -27.63 12.97
CA ARG A 728 10.16 -28.78 13.36
C ARG A 728 10.28 -29.93 12.34
N LYS A 729 10.46 -31.16 12.82
CA LYS A 729 10.30 -32.40 12.05
C LYS A 729 9.56 -33.47 12.84
N GLY A 730 8.76 -34.27 12.13
CA GLY A 730 8.19 -35.54 12.61
C GLY A 730 9.23 -36.68 12.63
N PRO A 731 8.84 -37.88 13.10
CA PRO A 731 9.77 -38.86 13.66
C PRO A 731 10.37 -39.89 12.68
N ALA A 732 11.55 -40.41 13.07
CA ALA A 732 12.20 -41.73 12.85
C ALA A 732 11.98 -42.54 11.54
N GLY A 733 12.95 -43.30 11.01
CA GLY A 733 14.35 -43.64 11.38
C GLY A 733 15.04 -44.30 10.16
N HIS A 734 16.34 -44.61 10.09
CA HIS A 734 17.21 -45.31 11.07
C HIS A 734 18.70 -44.84 11.01
N LYS A 735 19.59 -45.56 11.72
CA LYS A 735 20.99 -45.19 12.07
C LYS A 735 22.05 -45.74 11.10
N ALA A 736 23.20 -45.05 11.00
CA ALA A 736 24.54 -45.69 10.98
C ALA A 736 25.69 -44.71 11.37
N SER A 737 26.75 -45.28 11.94
CA SER A 737 28.09 -44.75 12.34
C SER A 737 28.71 -43.68 11.39
N THR A 738 29.35 -42.58 11.84
CA THR A 738 30.74 -42.45 12.42
C THR A 738 31.81 -43.12 11.52
N THR A 739 32.83 -42.43 10.98
CA THR A 739 34.13 -42.06 11.62
C THR A 739 34.96 -41.21 10.62
N GLU A 740 35.29 -39.93 10.86
CA GLU A 740 36.53 -39.34 11.47
C GLU A 740 37.75 -39.12 10.52
N ARG A 741 38.48 -38.00 10.74
CA ARG A 741 39.82 -37.60 10.20
C ARG A 741 39.90 -37.05 8.77
N ARG A 742 40.96 -36.32 8.37
CA ARG A 742 41.79 -35.24 8.99
C ARG A 742 42.64 -34.68 7.84
N GLY A 743 42.67 -33.36 7.63
CA GLY A 743 43.30 -32.76 6.42
C GLY A 743 44.76 -32.34 6.59
N GLU A 744 45.38 -31.94 5.47
CA GLU A 744 46.63 -31.17 5.41
C GLU A 744 46.68 -30.35 4.10
N ASP A 745 47.52 -29.31 4.04
CA ASP A 745 47.53 -28.30 2.97
C ASP A 745 48.37 -28.69 1.73
N GLY A 746 47.96 -28.22 0.54
CA GLY A 746 48.70 -28.39 -0.71
C GLY A 746 48.35 -27.32 -1.75
N LYS A 747 49.35 -26.57 -2.23
CA LYS A 747 49.19 -25.42 -3.14
C LYS A 747 49.88 -25.69 -4.48
N VAL A 748 49.15 -25.52 -5.60
CA VAL A 748 49.57 -24.95 -6.92
C VAL A 748 48.55 -25.30 -8.03
N GLU A 749 47.84 -24.27 -8.49
CA GLU A 749 47.59 -23.91 -9.90
C GLU A 749 47.46 -24.99 -11.01
N LEU A 750 46.27 -25.11 -11.64
CA LEU A 750 45.95 -24.53 -12.98
C LEU A 750 44.60 -24.99 -13.59
N LYS A 751 43.92 -24.05 -14.27
CA LYS A 751 42.94 -24.21 -15.38
C LYS A 751 41.78 -25.24 -15.24
N GLY A 752 40.57 -24.73 -15.03
CA GLY A 752 39.30 -25.42 -15.35
C GLY A 752 38.18 -24.41 -15.62
N ARG A 753 37.57 -24.43 -16.82
CA ARG A 753 36.42 -23.59 -17.17
C ARG A 753 35.14 -24.15 -16.54
N ASN A 754 34.27 -23.29 -16.02
CA ASN A 754 32.83 -23.31 -16.36
C ASN A 754 32.12 -22.03 -15.87
N THR A 755 31.80 -21.15 -16.82
CA THR A 755 31.00 -19.94 -16.61
C THR A 755 29.53 -20.24 -16.89
N PHE A 756 28.71 -20.38 -15.86
CA PHE A 756 27.24 -20.41 -16.05
C PHE A 756 26.73 -19.00 -16.35
N ALA A 757 26.18 -18.80 -17.54
CA ALA A 757 25.74 -17.50 -18.02
C ALA A 757 24.34 -17.13 -17.49
N VAL A 758 24.30 -16.27 -16.48
CA VAL A 758 23.11 -15.46 -16.20
C VAL A 758 23.15 -14.24 -17.14
N PRO A 759 22.05 -13.87 -17.83
CA PRO A 759 22.01 -12.67 -18.66
C PRO A 759 22.34 -11.42 -17.85
N ARG A 760 23.49 -10.80 -18.14
CA ARG A 760 24.01 -9.63 -17.42
C ARG A 760 24.17 -8.46 -18.39
N ALA A 761 23.14 -7.63 -18.46
CA ALA A 761 23.22 -6.27 -18.99
C ALA A 761 23.31 -5.34 -17.75
N LEU A 762 24.31 -4.47 -17.54
CA LEU A 762 24.90 -3.45 -18.43
C LEU A 762 23.79 -2.60 -19.06
N GLY A 763 23.68 -1.30 -18.82
CA GLY A 763 24.67 -0.34 -18.32
C GLY A 763 24.65 0.83 -19.30
N TRP A 764 24.26 2.02 -18.85
CA TRP A 764 23.79 3.09 -19.74
C TRP A 764 24.81 3.51 -20.82
N SER A 765 24.51 3.16 -22.07
CA SER A 765 24.89 3.94 -23.25
C SER A 765 23.81 5.01 -23.50
N LYS A 766 24.21 6.26 -23.74
CA LYS A 766 23.28 7.33 -24.13
C LYS A 766 22.81 7.11 -25.59
N PRO A 767 21.57 7.52 -25.94
CA PRO A 767 21.11 7.45 -27.32
C PRO A 767 21.82 8.49 -28.21
N PRO A 768 21.96 8.24 -29.52
CA PRO A 768 22.37 9.25 -30.49
C PRO A 768 21.21 10.22 -30.77
N SER A 769 21.45 11.52 -30.59
CA SER A 769 20.52 12.57 -31.00
C SER A 769 20.81 13.02 -32.43
N SER A 770 19.82 12.90 -33.34
CA SER A 770 19.88 13.53 -34.67
C SER A 770 19.81 15.06 -34.56
N SER A 771 20.36 15.74 -35.57
CA SER A 771 20.81 17.14 -35.48
C SER A 771 19.77 18.20 -35.85
N SER A 772 19.80 19.33 -35.13
CA SER A 772 19.34 20.64 -35.64
C SER A 772 20.33 21.77 -35.27
N SER A 773 21.14 22.17 -36.25
CA SER A 773 21.81 23.49 -36.40
C SER A 773 22.47 24.19 -35.18
N ALA A 774 23.80 24.03 -35.10
CA ALA A 774 24.80 25.10 -35.01
C ALA A 774 24.77 26.18 -33.87
N ALA A 775 25.61 25.95 -32.85
CA ALA A 775 26.44 26.97 -32.18
C ALA A 775 27.77 26.32 -31.75
N GLY A 776 28.86 27.08 -31.58
CA GLY A 776 30.22 26.53 -31.42
C GLY A 776 30.70 26.34 -29.97
N ASP A 777 31.47 25.29 -29.71
CA ASP A 777 32.12 24.99 -28.42
C ASP A 777 33.38 25.84 -28.16
N GLU A 778 33.46 26.51 -27.00
CA GLU A 778 34.74 26.80 -26.33
C GLU A 778 35.06 25.69 -25.31
N LYS A 779 36.32 25.24 -25.25
CA LYS A 779 36.77 24.25 -24.25
C LYS A 779 36.98 24.90 -22.87
N PRO A 780 36.67 24.20 -21.76
CA PRO A 780 36.96 24.69 -20.41
C PRO A 780 38.47 24.82 -20.18
N LYS A 781 38.88 25.94 -19.60
CA LYS A 781 40.28 26.33 -19.36
C LYS A 781 40.85 25.70 -18.09
N SER A 782 42.17 25.53 -18.05
CA SER A 782 42.90 24.91 -16.93
C SER A 782 42.87 25.79 -15.67
N ASN A 783 42.94 25.16 -14.50
CA ASN A 783 43.15 25.83 -13.21
C ASN A 783 44.44 26.68 -13.17
N GLU A 784 45.41 26.40 -14.03
CA GLU A 784 46.64 27.19 -14.18
C GLU A 784 46.45 28.44 -15.06
N GLU A 785 45.48 28.43 -15.97
CA GLU A 785 45.07 29.61 -16.75
C GLU A 785 44.18 30.53 -15.91
N LEU A 786 43.25 29.95 -15.12
CA LEU A 786 42.42 30.70 -14.16
C LEU A 786 43.26 31.49 -13.13
N ARG A 787 44.43 30.96 -12.72
CA ARG A 787 45.38 31.69 -11.87
C ARG A 787 46.03 32.90 -12.56
N LYS A 788 46.19 32.89 -13.88
CA LYS A 788 46.76 34.04 -14.64
C LYS A 788 45.72 35.15 -14.89
N LEU A 789 44.43 34.81 -14.95
CA LEU A 789 43.33 35.78 -15.10
C LEU A 789 43.08 36.64 -13.85
N LEU A 790 43.53 36.22 -12.67
CA LEU A 790 43.26 36.93 -11.41
C LEU A 790 44.27 38.03 -11.04
N LEU A 791 45.35 38.20 -11.80
CA LEU A 791 46.47 39.09 -11.43
C LEU A 791 46.58 40.41 -12.22
N ASN A 792 45.80 40.59 -13.28
CA ASN A 792 45.78 41.84 -14.06
C ASN A 792 44.39 42.50 -14.05
N LYS A 793 44.15 43.38 -13.08
CA LYS A 793 43.11 44.41 -13.11
C LYS A 793 43.75 45.80 -13.07
N LYS A 794 43.49 46.60 -14.09
CA LYS A 794 43.51 48.08 -14.08
C LYS A 794 42.39 48.56 -14.99
#